data_AF-A0AAV7AV69-F1
#
_entry.id   AF-A0AAV7AV69-F1
#
_cell.length_a   1.000
_cell.length_b   1.000
_cell.length_c   1.000
_cell.angle_alpha   90.00
_cell.angle_beta   90.00
_cell.angle_gamma   90.00
#
_symmetry.space_group_name_H-M   'P 1'
#
loop_
_entity.id
_entity.type
_entity.pdbx_description
1 polymer ?
#
loop_
_entity_poly.entity_id
_entity_poly.type
_entity_poly.pdbx_seq_one_letter_code
_entity_poly.pdbx_strand_id
1 'polypeptide(L)'
;MSAAVSSCVFGHARECRVVRSRWLQNILCNMERVRMERTGLEAEVEAAMRQLLAGQVQADEFFCVLLSLLGEHRVRALLPNIIQSLSSSSPALHSRLMSIHSQYYLQGPTDPYDEELEIALALSLQEASPCTAVPREDVCSRSMLSFAEAAKKTVKKLNPEQKSSVYSKNCKPNDTEPRGALSEGVVGCHISDRKKHNVELAYNGQPEPEDCVLHNYEDVYPIESPATKPNKTKKNRRGRRKRNVPVPGSPVAMKPAIVWFRRDLRLYDNPALIAALELGVPVIPVFLWSMSEETGHNFTLATGGATKFWLHHALYQLDQSIIQMYGSHIVLRVNSSCAEELVSLVLQSGAETVLVNALYEPWLKERDDLIAEILERKRVTFRKCHSYCLYEPYSVSTEGVGLRGIGSVSHFVSCCKKNASAAIGTPLQAPSNLPLPSLWPGSVELDSLELAKMPRRKDGSEIDWAATIRKSWDFSEDGAYTCLGNFLEDGIKHYDKESGRADKPYTSHISPYLHFGQISPRTVLHEANFTKKSVPKFLRKLAWRDLAYWLLVLFPDMHVEPVRPAYRSQRWSSDKRHLRAWQKGMTGYPLVDAAMRELWLTGWMCNYSRHVVASFLVAYLHLHWIHGYRWFQDTLVDADVAINAMMWQNGGMSGLDHWNFVMHPVDAALTCDPNGSYVRQWCPELAGLPDEYIHKPWKCAPSQLKRAGITLGGNYPQRIVVDLEERREQSLRDVVEVRKKHPEYTDEVSGSDMVLVPDHLLALSLEHSDREDDVVKSQTGRFLLPVITRKEFKYKTLQPDSKDNPYNTVLKGYVSRKRDETIAYMNERHFTASTIHEGAQLHERRERTSRLLEGLPQTADSKNTNRRTPRRDPFSIIPPAYFHLAN
;
A
#
# COMPACT_ATOMS: atom_id res chain seq x y z
N MET A 1 -29.19 -33.93 -24.30
CA MET A 1 -27.90 -34.62 -24.09
C MET A 1 -26.71 -33.87 -24.69
N SER A 2 -26.64 -33.57 -25.99
CA SER A 2 -25.49 -32.87 -26.62
C SER A 2 -24.97 -31.64 -25.85
N ALA A 3 -25.85 -30.73 -25.41
CA ALA A 3 -25.46 -29.55 -24.61
C ALA A 3 -24.73 -29.86 -23.29
N ALA A 4 -25.06 -30.97 -22.63
CA ALA A 4 -24.40 -31.41 -21.40
C ALA A 4 -22.97 -31.92 -21.67
N VAL A 5 -22.73 -32.53 -22.84
CA VAL A 5 -21.39 -32.97 -23.25
C VAL A 5 -20.49 -31.76 -23.51
N SER A 6 -20.97 -30.74 -24.24
CA SER A 6 -20.18 -29.51 -24.46
C SER A 6 -19.89 -28.76 -23.16
N SER A 7 -20.87 -28.68 -22.24
CA SER A 7 -20.65 -28.10 -20.91
C SER A 7 -19.59 -28.89 -20.11
N CYS A 8 -19.61 -30.22 -20.17
CA CYS A 8 -18.61 -31.06 -19.51
C CYS A 8 -17.22 -30.96 -20.16
N VAL A 9 -17.12 -30.80 -21.48
CA VAL A 9 -15.83 -30.64 -22.19
C VAL A 9 -15.21 -29.26 -21.95
N PHE A 10 -15.98 -28.17 -22.00
CA PHE A 10 -15.47 -26.85 -21.62
C PHE A 10 -15.23 -26.71 -20.10
N GLY A 11 -15.99 -27.45 -19.29
CA GLY A 11 -15.69 -27.73 -17.89
C GLY A 11 -14.31 -28.34 -17.76
N HIS A 12 -14.08 -29.52 -18.32
CA HIS A 12 -12.78 -30.21 -18.27
C HIS A 12 -11.63 -29.38 -18.87
N ALA A 13 -11.83 -28.62 -19.95
CA ALA A 13 -10.81 -27.70 -20.47
C ALA A 13 -10.42 -26.62 -19.45
N ARG A 14 -11.38 -26.10 -18.67
CA ARG A 14 -11.14 -25.12 -17.59
C ARG A 14 -10.67 -25.80 -16.28
N GLU A 15 -11.01 -27.07 -16.03
CA GLU A 15 -10.58 -27.91 -14.89
C GLU A 15 -9.20 -28.58 -15.08
N CYS A 16 -8.72 -28.70 -16.32
CA CYS A 16 -7.35 -29.10 -16.66
C CYS A 16 -6.29 -28.14 -16.07
N ARG A 17 -6.71 -26.99 -15.52
CA ARG A 17 -5.91 -26.15 -14.62
C ARG A 17 -5.52 -26.84 -13.30
N VAL A 18 -6.11 -28.00 -12.94
CA VAL A 18 -5.89 -28.67 -11.63
C VAL A 18 -5.62 -30.18 -11.71
N VAL A 19 -6.23 -30.95 -12.63
CA VAL A 19 -6.13 -32.43 -12.60
C VAL A 19 -5.19 -33.00 -13.66
N ARG A 20 -3.95 -33.34 -13.27
CA ARG A 20 -3.09 -34.25 -14.04
C ARG A 20 -3.56 -35.70 -13.87
N SER A 21 -3.86 -36.39 -14.96
CA SER A 21 -4.12 -37.84 -14.97
C SER A 21 -3.28 -38.56 -16.03
N ARG A 22 -3.27 -39.91 -15.98
CA ARG A 22 -2.22 -40.82 -16.48
C ARG A 22 -1.81 -40.73 -17.96
N TRP A 23 -2.53 -40.02 -18.83
CA TRP A 23 -2.27 -40.03 -20.28
C TRP A 23 -0.92 -39.38 -20.67
N LEU A 24 -0.54 -38.28 -20.02
CA LEU A 24 0.73 -37.58 -20.26
C LEU A 24 1.98 -38.42 -19.93
N GLN A 25 1.84 -39.48 -19.13
CA GLN A 25 2.97 -40.26 -18.63
C GLN A 25 3.65 -41.11 -19.72
N ASN A 26 2.93 -41.49 -20.78
CA ASN A 26 3.49 -42.23 -21.92
C ASN A 26 4.22 -41.31 -22.93
N ILE A 27 3.85 -40.04 -23.02
CA ILE A 27 4.46 -39.07 -23.95
C ILE A 27 5.75 -38.50 -23.34
N LEU A 28 5.75 -38.20 -22.04
CA LEU A 28 6.91 -37.67 -21.32
C LEU A 28 8.07 -38.67 -21.12
N CYS A 29 7.94 -39.92 -21.58
CA CYS A 29 8.99 -40.93 -21.45
C CYS A 29 10.00 -40.93 -22.62
N ASN A 30 9.81 -40.10 -23.66
CA ASN A 30 10.75 -39.94 -24.77
C ASN A 30 10.80 -38.48 -25.26
N MET A 31 11.67 -37.66 -24.66
CA MET A 31 12.56 -36.71 -25.35
C MET A 31 13.37 -35.88 -24.33
N GLU A 32 14.70 -36.02 -24.35
CA GLU A 32 15.61 -35.12 -23.66
C GLU A 32 16.10 -33.98 -24.58
N ARG A 33 16.61 -32.91 -23.94
CA ARG A 33 17.42 -31.79 -24.47
C ARG A 33 16.69 -30.63 -25.18
N VAL A 34 16.87 -29.46 -24.57
CA VAL A 34 16.43 -28.12 -25.01
C VAL A 34 17.32 -27.56 -26.13
N ARG A 35 16.71 -26.97 -27.18
CA ARG A 35 17.32 -25.88 -27.98
C ARG A 35 16.33 -25.13 -28.89
N MET A 36 16.62 -23.84 -29.14
CA MET A 36 16.05 -22.93 -30.16
C MET A 36 14.61 -22.41 -29.97
N GLU A 37 14.47 -21.31 -29.21
CA GLU A 37 13.25 -20.51 -29.10
C GLU A 37 12.96 -19.65 -30.35
N ARG A 38 12.48 -20.27 -31.43
CA ARG A 38 11.50 -19.69 -32.37
C ARG A 38 10.96 -20.74 -33.36
N THR A 39 11.83 -21.63 -33.84
CA THR A 39 11.49 -22.70 -34.79
C THR A 39 10.75 -23.88 -34.15
N GLY A 40 10.98 -24.17 -32.86
CA GLY A 40 10.31 -25.27 -32.16
C GLY A 40 8.79 -25.12 -32.10
N LEU A 41 8.30 -23.92 -31.77
CA LEU A 41 6.87 -23.68 -31.52
C LEU A 41 6.01 -23.88 -32.78
N GLU A 42 6.51 -23.52 -33.96
CA GLU A 42 5.82 -23.75 -35.24
C GLU A 42 5.81 -25.25 -35.59
N ALA A 43 6.92 -25.96 -35.35
CA ALA A 43 7.01 -27.41 -35.54
C ALA A 43 6.10 -28.19 -34.58
N GLU A 44 5.90 -27.71 -33.36
CA GLU A 44 4.97 -28.27 -32.36
C GLU A 44 3.50 -28.05 -32.77
N VAL A 45 3.16 -26.86 -33.28
CA VAL A 45 1.82 -26.57 -33.86
C VAL A 45 1.56 -27.45 -35.08
N GLU A 46 2.54 -27.62 -35.97
CA GLU A 46 2.41 -28.58 -37.08
C GLU A 46 2.27 -30.02 -36.61
N ALA A 47 3.03 -30.45 -35.59
CA ALA A 47 2.91 -31.80 -35.05
C ALA A 47 1.52 -32.07 -34.48
N ALA A 48 0.95 -31.12 -33.72
CA ALA A 48 -0.42 -31.18 -33.23
C ALA A 48 -1.44 -31.21 -34.39
N MET A 49 -1.23 -30.42 -35.46
CA MET A 49 -2.08 -30.42 -36.64
C MET A 49 -2.05 -31.76 -37.39
N ARG A 50 -0.88 -32.40 -37.50
CA ARG A 50 -0.73 -33.73 -38.09
C ARG A 50 -1.44 -34.81 -37.25
N GLN A 51 -1.38 -34.73 -35.92
CA GLN A 51 -2.10 -35.65 -35.02
C GLN A 51 -3.63 -35.49 -35.13
N LEU A 52 -4.12 -34.26 -35.21
CA LEU A 52 -5.53 -33.94 -35.48
C LEU A 52 -5.98 -34.52 -36.83
N LEU A 53 -5.21 -34.29 -37.91
CA LEU A 53 -5.51 -34.79 -39.25
C LEU A 53 -5.43 -36.33 -39.34
N ALA A 54 -4.59 -36.97 -38.53
CA ALA A 54 -4.53 -38.42 -38.38
C ALA A 54 -5.65 -39.00 -37.49
N GLY A 55 -6.54 -38.16 -36.95
CA GLY A 55 -7.63 -38.58 -36.05
C GLY A 55 -7.18 -39.05 -34.66
N GLN A 56 -5.91 -38.80 -34.28
CA GLN A 56 -5.31 -39.23 -33.01
C GLN A 56 -5.70 -38.32 -31.84
N VAL A 57 -6.12 -37.08 -32.13
CA VAL A 57 -6.51 -36.03 -31.18
C VAL A 57 -7.80 -35.40 -31.70
N GLN A 58 -8.78 -35.17 -30.83
CA GLN A 58 -10.05 -34.54 -31.19
C GLN A 58 -9.96 -33.02 -31.30
N ALA A 59 -10.91 -32.38 -31.98
CA ALA A 59 -10.91 -30.93 -32.20
C ALA A 59 -10.83 -30.11 -30.90
N ASP A 60 -11.60 -30.50 -29.88
CA ASP A 60 -11.61 -29.87 -28.56
C ASP A 60 -10.28 -30.05 -27.81
N GLU A 61 -9.63 -31.21 -27.95
CA GLU A 61 -8.33 -31.51 -27.36
C GLU A 61 -7.20 -30.74 -28.05
N PHE A 62 -7.21 -30.68 -29.38
CA PHE A 62 -6.27 -29.89 -30.18
C PHE A 62 -6.34 -28.40 -29.84
N PHE A 63 -7.53 -27.86 -29.62
CA PHE A 63 -7.71 -26.49 -29.15
C PHE A 63 -7.06 -26.28 -27.76
N CYS A 64 -7.17 -27.25 -26.85
CA CYS A 64 -6.50 -27.21 -25.54
C CYS A 64 -4.97 -27.34 -25.64
N VAL A 65 -4.46 -28.15 -26.58
CA VAL A 65 -3.01 -28.24 -26.89
C VAL A 65 -2.51 -26.88 -27.39
N LEU A 66 -3.19 -26.24 -28.33
CA LEU A 66 -2.80 -24.92 -28.82
C LEU A 66 -2.89 -23.84 -27.73
N LEU A 67 -3.90 -23.89 -26.83
CA LEU A 67 -3.96 -22.99 -25.67
C LEU A 67 -2.76 -23.19 -24.74
N SER A 68 -2.26 -24.42 -24.61
CA SER A 68 -1.11 -24.75 -23.75
C SER A 68 0.23 -24.34 -24.38
N LEU A 69 0.38 -24.47 -25.71
CA LEU A 69 1.60 -24.13 -26.43
C LEU A 69 1.72 -22.62 -26.72
N LEU A 70 0.64 -22.00 -27.20
CA LEU A 70 0.67 -20.62 -27.69
C LEU A 70 0.19 -19.60 -26.63
N GLY A 71 -0.60 -20.03 -25.66
CA GLY A 71 -1.29 -19.14 -24.72
C GLY A 71 -2.53 -18.49 -25.33
N GLU A 72 -3.46 -18.11 -24.46
CA GLU A 72 -4.82 -17.68 -24.83
C GLU A 72 -4.84 -16.52 -25.84
N HIS A 73 -4.04 -15.47 -25.63
CA HIS A 73 -3.98 -14.33 -26.55
C HIS A 73 -3.53 -14.72 -27.97
N ARG A 74 -2.55 -15.61 -28.10
CA ARG A 74 -2.08 -16.08 -29.41
C ARG A 74 -3.07 -17.03 -30.07
N VAL A 75 -3.73 -17.92 -29.33
CA VAL A 75 -4.82 -18.75 -29.91
C VAL A 75 -5.97 -17.88 -30.39
N ARG A 76 -6.35 -16.85 -29.63
CA ARG A 76 -7.41 -15.92 -30.03
C ARG A 76 -7.12 -15.27 -31.38
N ALA A 77 -5.90 -14.76 -31.58
CA ALA A 77 -5.50 -14.05 -32.79
C ALA A 77 -5.07 -14.97 -33.96
N LEU A 78 -4.37 -16.07 -33.69
CA LEU A 78 -3.68 -16.88 -34.71
C LEU A 78 -4.42 -18.16 -35.09
N LEU A 79 -5.34 -18.70 -34.28
CA LEU A 79 -6.02 -19.95 -34.62
C LEU A 79 -6.68 -19.91 -36.01
N PRO A 80 -7.45 -18.86 -36.41
CA PRO A 80 -8.08 -18.82 -37.72
C PRO A 80 -7.08 -19.01 -38.86
N ASN A 81 -5.88 -18.42 -38.75
CA ASN A 81 -4.79 -18.57 -39.71
C ASN A 81 -4.19 -19.98 -39.68
N ILE A 82 -3.94 -20.53 -38.48
CA ILE A 82 -3.40 -21.89 -38.27
C ILE A 82 -4.33 -22.95 -38.89
N ILE A 83 -5.65 -22.81 -38.74
CA ILE A 83 -6.64 -23.77 -39.25
C ILE A 83 -7.16 -23.41 -40.65
N GLN A 84 -6.62 -22.38 -41.31
CA GLN A 84 -7.13 -21.89 -42.59
C GLN A 84 -7.03 -22.96 -43.70
N SER A 85 -6.00 -23.80 -43.68
CA SER A 85 -5.83 -24.96 -44.58
C SER A 85 -6.92 -26.03 -44.42
N LEU A 86 -7.59 -26.10 -43.26
CA LEU A 86 -8.71 -27.01 -43.02
C LEU A 86 -10.00 -26.54 -43.70
N SER A 87 -10.13 -25.26 -44.07
CA SER A 87 -11.35 -24.72 -44.70
C SER A 87 -11.68 -25.38 -46.05
N SER A 88 -10.66 -25.81 -46.79
CA SER A 88 -10.80 -26.54 -48.07
C SER A 88 -10.61 -28.05 -47.94
N SER A 89 -9.78 -28.51 -46.99
CA SER A 89 -9.42 -29.94 -46.86
C SER A 89 -10.30 -30.74 -45.91
N SER A 90 -10.90 -30.11 -44.88
CA SER A 90 -11.87 -30.73 -43.98
C SER A 90 -12.85 -29.70 -43.41
N PRO A 91 -13.85 -29.24 -44.18
CA PRO A 91 -14.70 -28.11 -43.81
C PRO A 91 -15.47 -28.31 -42.51
N ALA A 92 -15.90 -29.54 -42.21
CA ALA A 92 -16.58 -29.88 -40.97
C ALA A 92 -15.68 -29.71 -39.73
N LEU A 93 -14.39 -30.06 -39.85
CA LEU A 93 -13.41 -29.93 -38.78
C LEU A 93 -13.02 -28.46 -38.55
N HIS A 94 -12.83 -27.70 -39.64
CA HIS A 94 -12.63 -26.25 -39.58
C HIS A 94 -13.82 -25.54 -38.92
N SER A 95 -15.05 -25.88 -39.31
CA SER A 95 -16.28 -25.34 -38.70
C SER A 95 -16.39 -25.67 -37.21
N ARG A 96 -16.07 -26.92 -36.80
CA ARG A 96 -16.03 -27.33 -35.39
C ARG A 96 -15.01 -26.51 -34.61
N LEU A 97 -13.79 -26.32 -35.12
CA LEU A 97 -12.74 -25.54 -34.45
C LEU A 97 -13.08 -24.05 -34.35
N MET A 98 -13.64 -23.44 -35.40
CA MET A 98 -14.15 -22.07 -35.32
C MET A 98 -15.32 -21.93 -34.34
N SER A 99 -16.18 -22.95 -34.23
CA SER A 99 -17.24 -23.00 -33.21
C SER A 99 -16.68 -23.12 -31.78
N ILE A 100 -15.61 -23.90 -31.57
CA ILE A 100 -14.95 -24.04 -30.27
C ILE A 100 -14.27 -22.73 -29.86
N HIS A 101 -13.52 -22.11 -30.77
CA HIS A 101 -12.90 -20.79 -30.59
C HIS A 101 -13.93 -19.72 -30.26
N SER A 102 -14.99 -19.63 -31.06
CA SER A 102 -16.10 -18.69 -30.83
C SER A 102 -16.77 -18.93 -29.48
N GLN A 103 -17.06 -20.19 -29.10
CA GLN A 103 -17.67 -20.51 -27.81
C GLN A 103 -16.74 -20.17 -26.64
N TYR A 104 -15.45 -20.48 -26.72
CA TYR A 104 -14.48 -20.17 -25.66
C TYR A 104 -14.33 -18.67 -25.42
N TYR A 105 -14.35 -17.83 -26.48
CA TYR A 105 -14.15 -16.37 -26.38
C TYR A 105 -15.45 -15.54 -26.29
N LEU A 106 -16.62 -16.10 -26.62
CA LEU A 106 -17.93 -15.44 -26.47
C LEU A 106 -18.65 -15.86 -25.18
N GLN A 107 -18.38 -17.06 -24.65
CA GLN A 107 -18.82 -17.40 -23.29
C GLN A 107 -17.89 -16.76 -22.26
N GLY A 108 -18.26 -15.54 -21.88
CA GLY A 108 -17.85 -14.94 -20.61
C GLY A 108 -18.14 -15.86 -19.42
N PRO A 109 -17.68 -15.50 -18.21
CA PRO A 109 -17.88 -16.32 -17.03
C PRO A 109 -19.38 -16.63 -16.80
N THR A 110 -19.66 -17.81 -16.26
CA THR A 110 -20.95 -18.08 -15.60
C THR A 110 -21.23 -16.95 -14.60
N ASP A 111 -22.49 -16.50 -14.60
CA ASP A 111 -22.87 -15.16 -14.14
C ASP A 111 -22.19 -14.75 -12.82
N PRO A 112 -21.28 -13.74 -12.82
CA PRO A 112 -20.62 -13.29 -11.60
C PRO A 112 -21.61 -12.77 -10.56
N TYR A 113 -22.80 -12.31 -10.98
CA TYR A 113 -23.85 -11.91 -10.06
C TYR A 113 -24.30 -13.05 -9.14
N ASP A 114 -24.26 -14.34 -9.54
CA ASP A 114 -24.69 -15.44 -8.66
C ASP A 114 -23.61 -15.80 -7.60
N GLU A 115 -22.30 -15.71 -7.90
CA GLU A 115 -21.26 -15.87 -6.86
C GLU A 115 -21.15 -14.62 -5.95
N GLU A 116 -21.28 -13.41 -6.49
CA GLU A 116 -21.32 -12.17 -5.70
C GLU A 116 -22.57 -12.11 -4.81
N LEU A 117 -23.73 -12.53 -5.31
CA LEU A 117 -24.98 -12.63 -4.54
C LEU A 117 -24.91 -13.73 -3.49
N GLU A 118 -24.31 -14.90 -3.75
CA GLU A 118 -24.07 -15.93 -2.71
C GLU A 118 -23.16 -15.40 -1.57
N ILE A 119 -22.15 -14.60 -1.90
CA ILE A 119 -21.25 -13.99 -0.92
C ILE A 119 -21.99 -12.92 -0.11
N ALA A 120 -22.67 -11.97 -0.77
CA ALA A 120 -23.42 -10.89 -0.14
C ALA A 120 -24.57 -11.41 0.72
N LEU A 121 -25.38 -12.35 0.23
CA LEU A 121 -26.47 -12.98 1.00
C LEU A 121 -25.94 -13.65 2.26
N ALA A 122 -24.87 -14.44 2.15
CA ALA A 122 -24.33 -15.18 3.29
C ALA A 122 -23.63 -14.29 4.33
N LEU A 123 -23.32 -13.03 4.00
CA LEU A 123 -22.76 -12.06 4.92
C LEU A 123 -23.87 -11.21 5.56
N SER A 124 -24.85 -10.73 4.78
CA SER A 124 -26.04 -10.06 5.35
C SER A 124 -26.91 -10.98 6.22
N LEU A 125 -26.86 -12.31 6.03
CA LEU A 125 -27.54 -13.25 6.93
C LEU A 125 -26.94 -13.31 8.35
N GLN A 126 -25.75 -12.75 8.59
CA GLN A 126 -25.21 -12.57 9.94
C GLN A 126 -25.74 -11.31 10.64
N GLU A 127 -26.39 -10.38 9.92
CA GLU A 127 -26.94 -9.13 10.46
C GLU A 127 -28.28 -9.34 11.19
N ALA A 128 -28.88 -10.54 11.09
CA ALA A 128 -30.16 -10.91 11.68
C ALA A 128 -30.10 -11.22 13.20
N SER A 129 -29.41 -10.38 13.96
CA SER A 129 -29.43 -10.40 15.44
C SER A 129 -29.17 -9.00 15.98
N PRO A 130 -30.13 -8.38 16.72
CA PRO A 130 -30.01 -6.99 17.12
C PRO A 130 -28.95 -6.80 18.21
N CYS A 131 -27.81 -6.20 17.86
CA CYS A 131 -26.83 -5.72 18.83
C CYS A 131 -27.49 -4.70 19.77
N THR A 132 -27.67 -5.06 21.04
CA THR A 132 -28.13 -4.14 22.08
C THR A 132 -27.10 -3.02 22.24
N ALA A 133 -27.50 -1.80 21.90
CA ALA A 133 -26.61 -0.64 21.97
C ALA A 133 -26.20 -0.35 23.41
N VAL A 134 -24.92 -0.62 23.74
CA VAL A 134 -24.27 -0.01 24.89
C VAL A 134 -24.05 1.47 24.53
N PRO A 135 -24.45 2.44 25.38
CA PRO A 135 -24.19 3.85 25.09
C PRO A 135 -22.69 4.10 24.96
N ARG A 136 -22.26 4.70 23.85
CA ARG A 136 -21.01 5.44 23.83
C ARG A 136 -21.24 6.72 24.62
N GLU A 137 -20.29 7.12 25.46
CA GLU A 137 -20.31 8.45 26.06
C GLU A 137 -20.12 9.51 24.97
N ASP A 138 -21.03 10.47 24.89
CA ASP A 138 -20.98 11.55 23.89
C ASP A 138 -19.83 12.53 24.18
N VAL A 139 -18.63 12.21 23.69
CA VAL A 139 -17.51 13.17 23.59
C VAL A 139 -17.74 14.13 22.40
N CYS A 140 -18.91 14.76 22.36
CA CYS A 140 -19.34 15.73 21.34
C CYS A 140 -20.09 16.93 21.94
N SER A 141 -19.68 17.40 23.13
CA SER A 141 -20.30 18.57 23.79
C SER A 141 -19.30 19.48 24.53
N ARG A 142 -18.11 19.70 23.95
CA ARG A 142 -17.25 20.85 24.30
C ARG A 142 -16.75 21.55 23.03
N SER A 143 -17.04 22.84 22.93
CA SER A 143 -16.66 23.67 21.79
C SER A 143 -15.16 23.97 21.78
N MET A 144 -14.45 23.51 20.76
CA MET A 144 -13.19 24.08 20.27
C MET A 144 -13.26 24.19 18.74
N LEU A 145 -12.48 25.12 18.18
CA LEU A 145 -12.51 25.47 16.76
C LEU A 145 -11.88 24.36 15.90
N SER A 146 -12.42 24.15 14.69
CA SER A 146 -11.81 23.22 13.73
C SER A 146 -10.40 23.70 13.33
N PHE A 147 -9.46 22.77 13.10
CA PHE A 147 -8.13 23.12 12.59
C PHE A 147 -8.21 23.80 11.21
N ALA A 148 -9.23 23.46 10.41
CA ALA A 148 -9.54 24.15 9.16
C ALA A 148 -10.00 25.61 9.40
N GLU A 149 -10.71 25.90 10.50
CA GLU A 149 -10.99 27.29 10.89
C GLU A 149 -9.74 28.01 11.41
N ALA A 150 -8.83 27.33 12.11
CA ALA A 150 -7.58 27.92 12.58
C ALA A 150 -6.71 28.39 11.40
N ALA A 151 -6.58 27.56 10.36
CA ALA A 151 -5.98 27.95 9.09
C ALA A 151 -6.71 29.16 8.46
N LYS A 152 -8.04 29.12 8.39
CA LYS A 152 -8.88 30.19 7.80
C LYS A 152 -8.87 31.51 8.61
N LYS A 153 -8.53 31.51 9.91
CA LYS A 153 -8.60 32.70 10.80
C LYS A 153 -7.32 33.53 10.88
N THR A 154 -6.15 32.96 10.62
CA THR A 154 -4.84 33.65 10.72
C THR A 154 -4.70 34.84 9.74
N VAL A 155 -5.48 34.86 8.65
CA VAL A 155 -5.34 35.83 7.55
C VAL A 155 -6.03 37.18 7.80
N LYS A 156 -6.92 37.31 8.79
CA LYS A 156 -7.79 38.50 8.97
C LYS A 156 -7.24 39.62 9.89
N LYS A 157 -5.93 39.64 10.21
CA LYS A 157 -5.30 40.66 11.08
C LYS A 157 -3.92 41.14 10.60
N LEU A 158 -3.85 41.75 9.42
CA LEU A 158 -2.75 42.66 9.07
C LEU A 158 -3.27 43.95 8.43
N ASN A 159 -2.95 45.08 9.06
CA ASN A 159 -3.23 46.48 8.66
C ASN A 159 -4.73 46.92 8.64
N PRO A 160 -5.04 48.23 8.78
CA PRO A 160 -4.13 49.39 8.77
C PRO A 160 -3.96 50.13 10.12
N GLU A 161 -3.00 51.06 10.14
CA GLU A 161 -2.89 52.11 11.16
C GLU A 161 -4.01 53.16 11.04
N GLN A 162 -4.55 53.69 12.15
CA GLN A 162 -4.22 55.03 12.67
C GLN A 162 -5.19 55.53 13.77
N LYS A 163 -4.60 56.23 14.74
CA LYS A 163 -5.15 57.34 15.55
C LYS A 163 -6.34 57.09 16.51
N SER A 164 -6.01 57.34 17.78
CA SER A 164 -6.57 58.38 18.67
C SER A 164 -7.11 57.86 20.02
N SER A 165 -6.95 58.71 21.03
CA SER A 165 -7.31 58.46 22.43
C SER A 165 -8.61 59.17 22.79
N VAL A 166 -9.34 58.67 23.79
CA VAL A 166 -9.98 59.53 24.81
C VAL A 166 -10.35 58.74 26.07
N TYR A 167 -10.35 59.48 27.18
CA TYR A 167 -10.59 59.13 28.57
C TYR A 167 -11.90 58.39 28.95
N SER A 168 -11.80 57.66 30.09
CA SER A 168 -12.65 57.76 31.32
C SER A 168 -13.66 56.67 31.72
N LYS A 169 -13.49 56.25 32.99
CA LYS A 169 -14.48 55.99 34.06
C LYS A 169 -15.42 54.76 34.01
N ASN A 170 -15.29 53.96 35.07
CA ASN A 170 -16.31 53.51 36.04
C ASN A 170 -17.69 53.04 35.50
N CYS A 171 -18.24 51.90 35.94
CA CYS A 171 -18.44 51.58 37.37
C CYS A 171 -18.65 50.07 37.70
N LYS A 172 -18.61 49.77 39.00
CA LYS A 172 -19.12 48.56 39.71
C LYS A 172 -20.68 48.64 39.84
N PRO A 173 -21.46 47.62 40.29
CA PRO A 173 -21.14 46.74 41.45
C PRO A 173 -21.71 45.28 41.49
N ASN A 174 -21.19 44.49 42.45
CA ASN A 174 -21.85 43.56 43.43
C ASN A 174 -22.91 42.53 42.97
N ASP A 175 -23.20 41.40 43.64
CA ASP A 175 -22.62 40.52 44.71
C ASP A 175 -23.21 39.10 44.42
N THR A 176 -22.95 37.95 45.07
CA THR A 176 -22.68 37.64 46.49
C THR A 176 -22.00 36.26 46.63
N GLU A 177 -21.31 36.02 47.76
CA GLU A 177 -20.71 34.74 48.19
C GLU A 177 -21.75 33.83 48.95
N PRO A 178 -21.47 32.57 49.46
CA PRO A 178 -20.34 32.27 50.36
C PRO A 178 -19.69 30.85 50.39
N ARG A 179 -18.39 30.85 50.78
CA ARG A 179 -17.65 29.89 51.65
C ARG A 179 -17.35 28.42 51.23
N GLY A 180 -16.10 28.00 51.48
CA GLY A 180 -15.66 26.59 51.35
C GLY A 180 -14.22 26.18 51.75
N ALA A 181 -13.45 27.00 52.49
CA ALA A 181 -12.26 26.65 53.34
C ALA A 181 -11.29 25.50 52.91
N LEU A 182 -10.04 25.81 52.47
CA LEU A 182 -8.76 25.80 53.26
C LEU A 182 -7.78 24.73 52.70
N SER A 183 -6.45 24.68 52.90
CA SER A 183 -5.45 25.60 53.53
C SER A 183 -4.00 25.27 53.10
N GLU A 184 -3.16 26.31 52.88
CA GLU A 184 -1.71 26.46 53.19
C GLU A 184 -0.63 25.46 52.64
N GLY A 185 0.60 25.89 52.29
CA GLY A 185 1.18 27.24 52.34
C GLY A 185 2.61 27.44 51.76
N VAL A 186 3.07 28.70 51.89
CA VAL A 186 4.39 29.39 51.67
C VAL A 186 5.66 28.50 51.87
N VAL A 187 6.86 28.63 51.26
CA VAL A 187 7.84 29.73 50.93
C VAL A 187 8.75 29.22 49.75
N GLY A 188 9.60 29.91 48.94
CA GLY A 188 10.30 31.22 48.90
C GLY A 188 11.82 31.07 49.21
N CYS A 189 12.81 31.84 48.72
CA CYS A 189 12.94 32.89 47.68
C CYS A 189 14.45 33.11 47.32
N HIS A 190 14.80 34.06 46.42
CA HIS A 190 16.17 34.52 46.02
C HIS A 190 17.08 33.55 45.22
N ILE A 191 18.23 33.95 44.65
CA ILE A 191 18.64 35.02 43.67
C ILE A 191 20.17 34.82 43.38
N SER A 192 20.72 35.47 42.32
CA SER A 192 22.17 35.70 41.98
C SER A 192 23.06 34.52 41.50
N ASP A 193 24.17 34.75 40.75
CA ASP A 193 24.42 35.66 39.61
C ASP A 193 25.71 35.26 38.79
N ARG A 194 25.73 35.56 37.48
CA ARG A 194 26.90 35.95 36.61
C ARG A 194 28.16 35.07 36.31
N LYS A 195 28.45 35.01 34.98
CA LYS A 195 29.77 35.23 34.27
C LYS A 195 30.84 34.11 34.30
N LYS A 196 31.76 33.95 33.31
CA LYS A 196 31.99 34.54 31.96
C LYS A 196 33.06 33.74 31.15
N HIS A 197 32.96 33.72 29.80
CA HIS A 197 34.04 33.78 28.77
C HIS A 197 35.21 32.75 28.80
N ASN A 198 35.97 32.45 27.72
CA ASN A 198 35.93 32.71 26.26
C ASN A 198 37.01 31.83 25.56
N VAL A 199 36.83 31.49 24.26
CA VAL A 199 37.85 31.47 23.15
C VAL A 199 39.12 30.57 23.34
N GLU A 200 39.68 29.82 22.38
CA GLU A 200 39.87 30.02 20.92
C GLU A 200 39.95 28.70 20.09
N LEU A 201 40.38 28.83 18.82
CA LEU A 201 40.64 27.83 17.76
C LEU A 201 41.87 26.91 18.10
N ALA A 202 42.24 25.86 17.35
CA ALA A 202 42.01 25.56 15.94
C ALA A 202 41.98 24.04 15.60
N TYR A 203 41.75 23.73 14.31
CA TYR A 203 41.55 22.39 13.74
C TYR A 203 42.74 21.95 12.87
N ASN A 204 43.05 20.65 12.80
CA ASN A 204 43.85 20.04 11.71
C ASN A 204 43.86 18.50 11.77
N GLY A 205 43.70 17.84 10.63
CA GLY A 205 44.03 16.40 10.43
C GLY A 205 42.87 15.40 10.52
N GLN A 206 42.46 14.87 9.37
CA GLN A 206 41.72 13.59 9.21
C GLN A 206 42.73 12.47 8.86
N PRO A 207 42.43 11.15 8.99
CA PRO A 207 41.33 10.50 8.24
C PRO A 207 40.46 9.45 8.97
N GLU A 208 39.35 9.15 8.31
CA GLU A 208 38.37 8.06 8.45
C GLU A 208 38.96 6.65 8.15
N PRO A 209 38.26 5.48 8.31
CA PRO A 209 36.77 5.31 8.31
C PRO A 209 36.11 4.24 9.20
N GLU A 210 34.93 4.52 9.77
CA GLU A 210 33.96 3.50 10.25
C GLU A 210 32.46 3.85 10.02
N ASP A 211 31.58 2.89 10.29
CA ASP A 211 30.18 2.77 9.82
C ASP A 211 29.19 3.89 10.18
N CYS A 212 28.22 4.10 9.28
CA CYS A 212 27.17 5.13 9.36
C CYS A 212 26.13 4.90 10.48
N VAL A 213 26.37 5.45 11.67
CA VAL A 213 25.33 5.66 12.71
C VAL A 213 24.75 7.08 12.58
N LEU A 214 23.51 7.19 12.12
CA LEU A 214 22.83 8.48 11.91
C LEU A 214 22.15 9.00 13.19
N HIS A 215 22.79 9.93 13.90
CA HIS A 215 22.13 10.82 14.87
C HIS A 215 22.82 12.18 14.98
N ASN A 216 22.26 13.20 14.31
CA ASN A 216 21.61 14.34 14.99
C ASN A 216 21.00 15.33 13.98
N TYR A 217 19.99 16.07 14.45
CA TYR A 217 19.34 17.19 13.77
C TYR A 217 19.53 18.42 14.65
N GLU A 218 20.26 19.43 14.19
CA GLU A 218 20.12 20.84 14.63
C GLU A 218 20.31 21.76 13.41
N ASP A 219 19.66 22.92 13.43
CA ASP A 219 19.58 23.86 12.32
C ASP A 219 20.83 24.74 12.18
N VAL A 220 21.03 25.33 11.00
CA VAL A 220 21.33 26.78 10.84
C VAL A 220 21.11 27.20 9.37
N TYR A 221 20.38 28.30 9.16
CA TYR A 221 20.27 28.98 7.87
C TYR A 221 21.35 30.07 7.76
N PRO A 222 22.13 30.14 6.68
CA PRO A 222 22.84 31.35 6.28
C PRO A 222 21.87 32.29 5.54
N ILE A 223 21.59 33.46 6.10
CA ILE A 223 21.00 34.58 5.36
C ILE A 223 22.15 35.46 4.88
N GLU A 224 22.37 35.55 3.57
CA GLU A 224 23.18 36.61 2.98
C GLU A 224 22.45 37.32 1.84
N SER A 225 22.70 38.62 1.73
CA SER A 225 22.15 39.52 0.72
C SER A 225 23.28 40.30 0.05
N PRO A 226 23.28 40.45 -1.28
CA PRO A 226 24.03 41.51 -1.93
C PRO A 226 23.09 42.67 -2.32
N ALA A 227 23.13 43.77 -1.58
CA ALA A 227 22.44 45.00 -1.98
C ALA A 227 23.29 45.82 -2.96
N THR A 228 22.91 45.87 -4.24
CA THR A 228 23.54 46.75 -5.25
C THR A 228 22.67 48.00 -5.51
N LYS A 229 23.30 49.18 -5.40
CA LYS A 229 22.64 50.49 -5.61
C LYS A 229 22.77 50.94 -7.07
N PRO A 230 21.70 51.43 -7.70
CA PRO A 230 21.79 52.41 -8.78
C PRO A 230 21.68 53.84 -8.25
N ASN A 231 22.23 54.81 -8.99
CA ASN A 231 22.34 56.21 -8.54
C ASN A 231 21.06 57.04 -8.75
N LYS A 232 20.90 58.08 -7.91
CA LYS A 232 19.91 59.15 -8.11
C LYS A 232 20.32 60.05 -9.27
N THR A 233 19.47 60.17 -10.30
CA THR A 233 19.52 61.27 -11.29
C THR A 233 18.19 62.02 -11.36
N LYS A 234 18.23 63.23 -11.94
CA LYS A 234 17.29 64.32 -11.62
C LYS A 234 15.96 64.25 -12.39
N LYS A 235 14.90 64.76 -11.76
CA LYS A 235 13.60 65.07 -12.37
C LYS A 235 13.76 65.89 -13.65
N ASN A 236 12.93 65.63 -14.66
CA ASN A 236 12.58 66.63 -15.67
C ASN A 236 11.09 66.52 -16.07
N ARG A 237 10.37 67.65 -16.00
CA ARG A 237 8.97 67.78 -16.44
C ARG A 237 8.95 68.16 -17.93
N ARG A 238 8.21 67.44 -18.79
CA ARG A 238 7.68 67.97 -20.08
C ARG A 238 6.65 67.03 -20.71
N GLY A 239 5.66 67.59 -21.43
CA GLY A 239 4.95 66.93 -22.54
C GLY A 239 3.84 65.92 -22.24
N ARG A 240 2.68 66.35 -21.73
CA ARG A 240 1.44 65.53 -21.73
C ARG A 240 0.84 65.41 -23.15
N ARG A 241 1.44 64.59 -24.02
CA ARG A 241 0.84 64.28 -25.34
C ARG A 241 -0.36 63.33 -25.15
N LYS A 242 -1.49 63.64 -25.79
CA LYS A 242 -2.64 62.71 -25.89
C LYS A 242 -2.18 61.45 -26.64
N ARG A 243 -2.33 60.28 -26.04
CA ARG A 243 -2.22 58.98 -26.71
C ARG A 243 -3.65 58.43 -26.80
N ASN A 244 -4.14 58.20 -28.03
CA ASN A 244 -5.50 57.70 -28.21
C ASN A 244 -5.60 56.31 -27.57
N VAL A 245 -6.62 56.12 -26.73
CA VAL A 245 -7.00 54.80 -26.22
C VAL A 245 -7.74 54.08 -27.35
N PRO A 246 -7.32 52.89 -27.78
CA PRO A 246 -8.12 52.08 -28.68
C PRO A 246 -9.46 51.76 -28.03
N VAL A 247 -10.56 51.90 -28.77
CA VAL A 247 -11.86 51.37 -28.31
C VAL A 247 -11.68 49.87 -28.06
N PRO A 248 -12.13 49.33 -26.91
CA PRO A 248 -12.14 47.89 -26.71
C PRO A 248 -12.98 47.25 -27.83
N GLY A 249 -12.35 46.39 -28.64
CA GLY A 249 -13.11 45.47 -29.49
C GLY A 249 -13.98 44.55 -28.64
N SER A 250 -14.98 43.93 -29.25
CA SER A 250 -15.81 42.91 -28.58
C SER A 250 -14.93 41.95 -27.78
N PRO A 251 -15.30 41.59 -26.54
CA PRO A 251 -14.47 40.75 -25.69
C PRO A 251 -14.17 39.45 -26.42
N VAL A 252 -12.88 39.23 -26.73
CA VAL A 252 -12.42 37.97 -27.31
C VAL A 252 -12.74 36.89 -26.27
N ALA A 253 -13.64 35.97 -26.63
CA ALA A 253 -14.06 34.90 -25.73
C ALA A 253 -12.82 34.09 -25.33
N MET A 254 -12.43 34.20 -24.06
CA MET A 254 -11.26 33.52 -23.53
C MET A 254 -11.55 32.02 -23.55
N LYS A 255 -10.75 31.28 -24.34
CA LYS A 255 -10.96 29.85 -24.54
C LYS A 255 -10.70 29.09 -23.24
N PRO A 256 -11.56 28.13 -22.86
CA PRO A 256 -11.44 27.48 -21.57
C PRO A 256 -10.21 26.57 -21.48
N ALA A 257 -9.83 26.24 -20.24
CA ALA A 257 -8.97 25.13 -19.91
C ALA A 257 -9.82 24.01 -19.27
N ILE A 258 -9.59 22.76 -19.67
CA ILE A 258 -10.17 21.57 -19.02
C ILE A 258 -9.23 21.11 -17.91
N VAL A 259 -9.78 20.82 -16.72
CA VAL A 259 -9.04 20.17 -15.62
C VAL A 259 -9.65 18.79 -15.38
N TRP A 260 -8.92 17.73 -15.71
CA TRP A 260 -9.42 16.35 -15.62
C TRP A 260 -8.99 15.69 -14.31
N PHE A 261 -9.93 15.68 -13.37
CA PHE A 261 -9.83 14.96 -12.09
C PHE A 261 -9.89 13.45 -12.33
N ARG A 262 -9.02 12.70 -11.64
CA ARG A 262 -8.96 11.22 -11.59
C ARG A 262 -8.73 10.75 -10.15
N ARG A 263 -7.49 10.74 -9.66
CA ARG A 263 -7.09 10.36 -8.28
C ARG A 263 -6.45 11.52 -7.53
N ASP A 264 -7.12 12.66 -7.65
CA ASP A 264 -6.70 13.99 -7.19
C ASP A 264 -7.94 14.79 -6.77
N LEU A 265 -8.88 14.11 -6.09
CA LEU A 265 -10.23 14.59 -5.77
C LEU A 265 -10.23 15.62 -4.62
N ARG A 266 -9.56 16.75 -4.83
CA ARG A 266 -9.36 17.81 -3.83
C ARG A 266 -9.15 19.19 -4.45
N LEU A 267 -9.38 20.23 -3.65
CA LEU A 267 -9.16 21.63 -4.00
C LEU A 267 -7.84 22.16 -3.43
N TYR A 268 -7.42 21.72 -2.24
CA TYR A 268 -6.14 22.11 -1.63
C TYR A 268 -4.97 21.33 -2.24
N ASP A 269 -3.81 21.99 -2.35
CA ASP A 269 -2.58 21.46 -2.94
C ASP A 269 -2.78 20.71 -4.27
N ASN A 270 -3.60 21.21 -5.20
CA ASN A 270 -3.88 20.61 -6.50
C ASN A 270 -3.14 21.34 -7.65
N PRO A 271 -1.98 20.85 -8.13
CA PRO A 271 -1.18 21.56 -9.12
C PRO A 271 -1.87 21.79 -10.46
N ALA A 272 -2.62 20.81 -11.00
CA ALA A 272 -3.35 20.98 -12.26
C ALA A 272 -4.44 22.07 -12.17
N LEU A 273 -5.16 22.15 -11.05
CA LEU A 273 -6.18 23.18 -10.81
C LEU A 273 -5.55 24.58 -10.67
N ILE A 274 -4.44 24.71 -9.96
CA ILE A 274 -3.71 25.98 -9.81
C ILE A 274 -3.08 26.40 -11.16
N ALA A 275 -2.48 25.46 -11.89
CA ALA A 275 -1.92 25.70 -13.22
C ALA A 275 -2.97 26.14 -14.26
N ALA A 276 -4.25 25.80 -14.08
CA ALA A 276 -5.34 26.28 -14.93
C ALA A 276 -5.67 27.76 -14.63
N LEU A 277 -5.55 28.18 -13.36
CA LEU A 277 -5.77 29.56 -12.93
C LEU A 277 -4.63 30.50 -13.30
N GLU A 278 -3.39 29.99 -13.33
CA GLU A 278 -2.22 30.71 -13.86
C GLU A 278 -2.40 31.20 -15.31
N LEU A 279 -3.25 30.52 -16.10
CA LEU A 279 -3.60 30.90 -17.47
C LEU A 279 -4.60 32.07 -17.54
N GLY A 280 -5.33 32.36 -16.46
CA GLY A 280 -6.34 33.43 -16.40
C GLY A 280 -7.61 33.19 -17.23
N VAL A 281 -7.85 31.95 -17.68
CA VAL A 281 -8.98 31.56 -18.55
C VAL A 281 -10.13 30.88 -17.77
N PRO A 282 -11.32 30.72 -18.37
CA PRO A 282 -12.38 29.88 -17.81
C PRO A 282 -11.93 28.43 -17.59
N VAL A 283 -12.34 27.81 -16.48
CA VAL A 283 -11.95 26.43 -16.14
C VAL A 283 -13.18 25.52 -16.18
N ILE A 284 -13.04 24.35 -16.80
CA ILE A 284 -14.05 23.29 -16.85
C ILE A 284 -13.51 22.08 -16.08
N PRO A 285 -13.98 21.84 -14.83
CA PRO A 285 -13.73 20.59 -14.12
C PRO A 285 -14.39 19.42 -14.86
N VAL A 286 -13.65 18.33 -15.08
CA VAL A 286 -14.11 17.13 -15.79
C VAL A 286 -13.74 15.89 -14.99
N PHE A 287 -14.64 14.90 -14.96
CA PHE A 287 -14.33 13.52 -14.57
C PHE A 287 -14.80 12.56 -15.67
N LEU A 288 -13.94 11.62 -16.07
CA LEU A 288 -14.19 10.63 -17.11
C LEU A 288 -14.14 9.22 -16.51
N TRP A 289 -15.08 8.37 -16.89
CA TRP A 289 -15.20 7.00 -16.40
C TRP A 289 -15.21 5.99 -17.56
N SER A 290 -14.04 5.38 -17.80
CA SER A 290 -13.92 4.17 -18.62
C SER A 290 -13.53 2.98 -17.74
N MET A 291 -14.51 2.11 -17.48
CA MET A 291 -14.29 0.87 -16.73
C MET A 291 -13.20 0.00 -17.37
N SER A 292 -13.12 -0.03 -18.71
CA SER A 292 -12.12 -0.80 -19.45
C SER A 292 -10.69 -0.23 -19.34
N GLU A 293 -10.52 1.08 -19.29
CA GLU A 293 -9.19 1.69 -19.14
C GLU A 293 -8.68 1.60 -17.70
N GLU A 294 -9.52 1.89 -16.69
CA GLU A 294 -9.09 1.78 -15.29
C GLU A 294 -8.76 0.31 -14.92
N THR A 295 -9.56 -0.66 -15.38
CA THR A 295 -9.33 -2.11 -15.20
C THR A 295 -8.09 -2.63 -15.95
N GLY A 296 -7.54 -1.87 -16.89
CA GLY A 296 -6.33 -2.24 -17.62
C GLY A 296 -6.41 -3.58 -18.36
N HIS A 297 -5.29 -4.29 -18.44
CA HIS A 297 -5.19 -5.60 -19.09
C HIS A 297 -4.94 -6.70 -18.04
N ASN A 298 -5.64 -7.84 -18.17
CA ASN A 298 -5.50 -9.07 -17.35
C ASN A 298 -6.17 -9.09 -15.95
N PHE A 299 -7.47 -8.76 -15.86
CA PHE A 299 -8.27 -8.88 -14.61
C PHE A 299 -7.75 -8.04 -13.43
N THR A 300 -7.14 -6.89 -13.72
CA THR A 300 -6.70 -5.93 -12.71
C THR A 300 -7.92 -5.25 -12.11
N LEU A 301 -8.32 -5.68 -10.91
CA LEU A 301 -9.43 -5.12 -10.12
C LEU A 301 -9.12 -3.70 -9.60
N ALA A 302 -8.54 -2.82 -10.41
CA ALA A 302 -8.20 -1.45 -10.06
C ALA A 302 -9.39 -0.67 -9.46
N THR A 303 -10.62 -1.10 -9.77
CA THR A 303 -11.87 -0.56 -9.24
C THR A 303 -12.76 -1.69 -8.68
N GLY A 304 -12.40 -2.16 -7.48
CA GLY A 304 -13.19 -3.09 -6.66
C GLY A 304 -14.51 -2.48 -6.16
N GLY A 305 -15.38 -3.29 -5.57
CA GLY A 305 -16.66 -2.82 -5.02
C GLY A 305 -16.49 -1.69 -4.00
N ALA A 306 -15.59 -1.86 -3.03
CA ALA A 306 -15.35 -0.87 -1.99
C ALA A 306 -14.72 0.43 -2.52
N THR A 307 -13.78 0.37 -3.47
CA THR A 307 -13.20 1.58 -4.08
C THR A 307 -14.17 2.30 -5.00
N LYS A 308 -15.02 1.61 -5.77
CA LYS A 308 -16.07 2.27 -6.56
C LYS A 308 -17.10 2.98 -5.68
N PHE A 309 -17.52 2.33 -4.59
CA PHE A 309 -18.44 2.93 -3.62
C PHE A 309 -17.84 4.18 -2.97
N TRP A 310 -16.55 4.15 -2.60
CA TRP A 310 -15.85 5.34 -2.12
C TRP A 310 -15.76 6.43 -3.20
N LEU A 311 -15.37 6.07 -4.42
CA LEU A 311 -15.20 7.00 -5.55
C LEU A 311 -16.50 7.78 -5.85
N HIS A 312 -17.66 7.11 -5.84
CA HIS A 312 -18.96 7.76 -5.97
C HIS A 312 -19.17 8.86 -4.92
N HIS A 313 -19.01 8.53 -3.63
CA HIS A 313 -19.21 9.50 -2.56
C HIS A 313 -18.13 10.60 -2.52
N ALA A 314 -16.89 10.30 -2.88
CA ALA A 314 -15.81 11.29 -2.97
C ALA A 314 -16.03 12.29 -4.13
N LEU A 315 -16.51 11.81 -5.29
CA LEU A 315 -16.92 12.68 -6.41
C LEU A 315 -18.08 13.59 -6.03
N TYR A 316 -19.10 13.04 -5.35
CA TYR A 316 -20.21 13.83 -4.82
C TYR A 316 -19.73 14.96 -3.89
N GLN A 317 -18.88 14.64 -2.91
CA GLN A 317 -18.37 15.63 -1.96
C GLN A 317 -17.47 16.69 -2.62
N LEU A 318 -16.67 16.32 -3.62
CA LEU A 318 -15.87 17.26 -4.40
C LEU A 318 -16.76 18.20 -5.24
N ASP A 319 -17.76 17.67 -5.94
CA ASP A 319 -18.70 18.47 -6.73
C ASP A 319 -19.48 19.46 -5.85
N GLN A 320 -20.02 18.99 -4.73
CA GLN A 320 -20.68 19.87 -3.75
C GLN A 320 -19.73 20.97 -3.22
N SER A 321 -18.45 20.66 -3.01
CA SER A 321 -17.45 21.65 -2.61
C SER A 321 -17.17 22.69 -3.71
N ILE A 322 -17.12 22.26 -4.97
CA ILE A 322 -16.92 23.12 -6.15
C ILE A 322 -18.15 24.03 -6.38
N ILE A 323 -19.36 23.50 -6.21
CA ILE A 323 -20.62 24.25 -6.28
C ILE A 323 -20.66 25.32 -5.18
N GLN A 324 -20.43 24.92 -3.93
CA GLN A 324 -20.53 25.83 -2.78
C GLN A 324 -19.44 26.91 -2.76
N MET A 325 -18.21 26.60 -3.20
CA MET A 325 -17.10 27.54 -3.15
C MET A 325 -17.00 28.45 -4.38
N TYR A 326 -17.43 27.98 -5.56
CA TYR A 326 -17.19 28.68 -6.83
C TYR A 326 -18.42 28.89 -7.72
N GLY A 327 -19.56 28.24 -7.46
CA GLY A 327 -20.69 28.21 -8.40
C GLY A 327 -20.37 27.46 -9.70
N SER A 328 -19.40 26.55 -9.65
CA SER A 328 -18.97 25.65 -10.72
C SER A 328 -19.51 24.22 -10.46
N HIS A 329 -19.31 23.27 -11.36
CA HIS A 329 -19.62 21.85 -11.13
C HIS A 329 -18.64 20.95 -11.91
N ILE A 330 -18.64 19.65 -11.63
CA ILE A 330 -17.87 18.65 -12.38
C ILE A 330 -18.67 18.14 -13.56
N VAL A 331 -18.10 18.26 -14.77
CA VAL A 331 -18.63 17.63 -15.97
C VAL A 331 -18.30 16.13 -15.94
N LEU A 332 -19.28 15.32 -15.57
CA LEU A 332 -19.17 13.85 -15.57
C LEU A 332 -19.36 13.23 -16.96
N ARG A 333 -18.71 12.09 -17.21
CA ARG A 333 -18.86 11.24 -18.41
C ARG A 333 -18.72 9.76 -18.08
N VAL A 334 -19.48 8.93 -18.81
CA VAL A 334 -19.18 7.51 -19.02
C VAL A 334 -18.75 7.34 -20.47
N ASN A 335 -17.67 6.61 -20.71
CA ASN A 335 -17.04 6.54 -22.03
C ASN A 335 -16.28 5.22 -22.24
N SER A 336 -16.20 4.77 -23.49
CA SER A 336 -15.36 3.63 -23.90
C SER A 336 -13.87 4.00 -23.84
N SER A 337 -13.51 5.12 -24.48
CA SER A 337 -12.16 5.68 -24.51
C SER A 337 -12.13 7.08 -23.90
N CYS A 338 -11.16 7.38 -23.03
CA CYS A 338 -10.97 8.76 -22.54
C CYS A 338 -10.36 9.67 -23.62
N ALA A 339 -9.62 9.12 -24.59
CA ALA A 339 -9.04 9.91 -25.68
C ALA A 339 -10.12 10.46 -26.62
N GLU A 340 -11.13 9.65 -26.95
CA GLU A 340 -12.26 10.08 -27.79
C GLU A 340 -13.11 11.13 -27.06
N GLU A 341 -13.41 10.93 -25.76
CA GLU A 341 -14.24 11.87 -25.02
C GLU A 341 -13.52 13.17 -24.66
N LEU A 342 -12.21 13.18 -24.39
CA LEU A 342 -11.44 14.43 -24.28
C LEU A 342 -11.47 15.23 -25.59
N VAL A 343 -11.33 14.57 -26.74
CA VAL A 343 -11.46 15.22 -28.05
C VAL A 343 -12.88 15.78 -28.26
N SER A 344 -13.92 15.04 -27.84
CA SER A 344 -15.31 15.48 -27.84
C SER A 344 -15.52 16.74 -27.00
N LEU A 345 -15.05 16.73 -25.74
CA LEU A 345 -15.13 17.86 -24.81
C LEU A 345 -14.36 19.09 -25.29
N VAL A 346 -13.15 18.92 -25.82
CA VAL A 346 -12.36 19.98 -26.45
C VAL A 346 -13.12 20.64 -27.60
N LEU A 347 -13.77 19.85 -28.46
CA LEU A 347 -14.55 20.37 -29.60
C LEU A 347 -15.85 21.06 -29.16
N GLN A 348 -16.49 20.59 -28.08
CA GLN A 348 -17.69 21.20 -27.50
C GLN A 348 -17.39 22.52 -26.78
N SER A 349 -16.28 22.60 -26.04
CA SER A 349 -15.93 23.78 -25.22
C SER A 349 -15.05 24.80 -25.94
N GLY A 350 -14.37 24.41 -27.02
CA GLY A 350 -13.35 25.22 -27.68
C GLY A 350 -12.06 25.38 -26.87
N ALA A 351 -11.80 24.47 -25.92
CA ALA A 351 -10.62 24.53 -25.04
C ALA A 351 -9.29 24.37 -25.80
N GLU A 352 -8.30 25.19 -25.44
CA GLU A 352 -6.93 25.11 -25.98
C GLU A 352 -5.95 24.41 -25.03
N THR A 353 -6.34 24.12 -23.79
CA THR A 353 -5.49 23.43 -22.82
C THR A 353 -6.27 22.40 -22.00
N VAL A 354 -5.66 21.24 -21.79
CA VAL A 354 -6.12 20.18 -20.89
C VAL A 354 -5.04 19.97 -19.82
N LEU A 355 -5.38 20.13 -18.55
CA LEU A 355 -4.46 19.99 -17.42
C LEU A 355 -4.84 18.78 -16.57
N VAL A 356 -3.83 18.00 -16.17
CA VAL A 356 -4.00 16.75 -15.44
C VAL A 356 -2.88 16.58 -14.41
N ASN A 357 -3.19 16.07 -13.21
CA ASN A 357 -2.14 15.57 -12.32
C ASN A 357 -1.71 14.15 -12.74
N ALA A 358 -0.41 13.83 -12.72
CA ALA A 358 0.11 12.57 -13.25
C ALA A 358 -0.33 11.35 -12.41
N LEU A 359 -0.65 10.25 -13.11
CA LEU A 359 -0.84 8.89 -12.58
C LEU A 359 0.35 8.01 -13.02
N TYR A 360 0.54 6.87 -12.37
CA TYR A 360 1.79 6.10 -12.46
C TYR A 360 1.61 4.58 -12.69
N GLU A 361 0.37 4.10 -12.80
CA GLU A 361 0.05 2.80 -13.38
C GLU A 361 0.48 2.77 -14.86
N PRO A 362 1.24 1.76 -15.32
CA PRO A 362 1.79 1.73 -16.69
C PRO A 362 0.74 1.94 -17.79
N TRP A 363 -0.40 1.24 -17.72
CA TRP A 363 -1.47 1.36 -18.72
C TRP A 363 -2.18 2.73 -18.69
N LEU A 364 -2.24 3.39 -17.53
CA LEU A 364 -2.77 4.75 -17.42
C LEU A 364 -1.77 5.80 -17.93
N LYS A 365 -0.46 5.55 -17.79
CA LYS A 365 0.57 6.38 -18.45
C LYS A 365 0.51 6.21 -19.98
N GLU A 366 0.44 4.99 -20.49
CA GLU A 366 0.32 4.71 -21.92
C GLU A 366 -0.91 5.39 -22.53
N ARG A 367 -2.05 5.35 -21.84
CA ARG A 367 -3.24 6.15 -22.17
C ARG A 367 -2.94 7.66 -22.16
N ASP A 368 -2.38 8.20 -21.08
CA ASP A 368 -2.14 9.63 -20.91
C ASP A 368 -1.02 10.16 -21.85
N ASP A 369 -0.17 9.30 -22.42
CA ASP A 369 0.78 9.63 -23.51
C ASP A 369 0.08 9.62 -24.88
N LEU A 370 -0.72 8.59 -25.20
CA LEU A 370 -1.52 8.54 -26.43
C LEU A 370 -2.50 9.73 -26.54
N ILE A 371 -3.10 10.13 -25.41
CA ILE A 371 -3.94 11.33 -25.30
C ILE A 371 -3.13 12.59 -25.66
N ALA A 372 -1.89 12.72 -25.19
CA ALA A 372 -1.04 13.86 -25.51
C ALA A 372 -0.77 13.95 -27.01
N GLU A 373 -0.40 12.84 -27.67
CA GLU A 373 -0.18 12.80 -29.13
C GLU A 373 -1.44 13.13 -29.94
N ILE A 374 -2.63 12.74 -29.46
CA ILE A 374 -3.91 13.03 -30.11
C ILE A 374 -4.26 14.52 -29.99
N LEU A 375 -4.02 15.12 -28.83
CA LEU A 375 -4.31 16.53 -28.56
C LEU A 375 -3.30 17.48 -29.21
N GLU A 376 -2.01 17.14 -29.24
CA GLU A 376 -0.98 17.92 -29.92
C GLU A 376 -1.26 18.03 -31.43
N ARG A 377 -1.65 16.93 -32.09
CA ARG A 377 -2.10 16.93 -33.49
C ARG A 377 -3.34 17.80 -33.75
N LYS A 378 -4.13 18.09 -32.70
CA LYS A 378 -5.27 19.02 -32.73
C LYS A 378 -4.91 20.44 -32.27
N ARG A 379 -3.63 20.71 -31.98
CA ARG A 379 -3.09 21.98 -31.45
C ARG A 379 -3.64 22.36 -30.07
N VAL A 380 -3.89 21.37 -29.23
CA VAL A 380 -4.35 21.52 -27.85
C VAL A 380 -3.21 21.13 -26.90
N THR A 381 -2.86 22.01 -25.97
CA THR A 381 -1.79 21.76 -25.01
C THR A 381 -2.25 20.79 -23.93
N PHE A 382 -1.60 19.63 -23.81
CA PHE A 382 -1.82 18.68 -22.71
C PHE A 382 -0.71 18.84 -21.66
N ARG A 383 -1.05 19.35 -20.47
CA ARG A 383 -0.07 19.63 -19.38
C ARG A 383 -0.26 18.65 -18.22
N LYS A 384 0.73 17.77 -18.04
CA LYS A 384 0.83 16.87 -16.87
C LYS A 384 1.52 17.60 -15.70
N CYS A 385 1.11 17.34 -14.47
CA CYS A 385 1.71 17.91 -13.25
C CYS A 385 1.94 16.83 -12.18
N HIS A 386 3.15 16.75 -11.62
CA HIS A 386 3.46 15.81 -10.54
C HIS A 386 2.71 16.17 -9.24
N SER A 387 1.93 15.22 -8.71
CA SER A 387 1.18 15.44 -7.46
C SER A 387 0.79 14.19 -6.66
N TYR A 388 0.69 13.01 -7.28
CA TYR A 388 0.15 11.83 -6.59
C TYR A 388 1.15 11.23 -5.58
N CYS A 389 2.46 11.35 -5.82
CA CYS A 389 3.55 10.93 -4.93
C CYS A 389 4.32 12.15 -4.35
N LEU A 390 5.28 11.92 -3.45
CA LEU A 390 6.29 12.91 -3.04
C LEU A 390 7.46 12.97 -4.04
N TYR A 391 7.81 11.81 -4.60
CA TYR A 391 8.83 11.66 -5.64
C TYR A 391 8.18 11.09 -6.90
N GLU A 392 8.52 11.61 -8.07
CA GLU A 392 7.98 11.12 -9.34
C GLU A 392 8.63 9.76 -9.71
N PRO A 393 7.87 8.64 -9.80
CA PRO A 393 8.45 7.30 -9.96
C PRO A 393 9.36 7.16 -11.19
N TYR A 394 9.00 7.80 -12.31
CA TYR A 394 9.77 7.78 -13.55
C TYR A 394 11.08 8.62 -13.49
N SER A 395 11.27 9.42 -12.44
CA SER A 395 12.46 10.28 -12.27
C SER A 395 13.46 9.73 -11.25
N VAL A 396 13.16 8.60 -10.57
CA VAL A 396 14.04 7.99 -9.56
C VAL A 396 15.05 7.05 -10.22
N SER A 397 16.26 7.56 -10.43
CA SER A 397 17.41 6.80 -10.95
C SER A 397 18.19 6.06 -9.85
N THR A 398 18.81 4.93 -10.20
CA THR A 398 19.77 4.18 -9.37
C THR A 398 21.23 4.64 -9.55
N GLU A 399 21.49 5.62 -10.42
CA GLU A 399 22.81 6.19 -10.66
C GLU A 399 23.48 6.67 -9.35
N GLY A 400 24.79 6.44 -9.20
CA GLY A 400 25.54 6.83 -8.01
C GLY A 400 25.16 6.08 -6.71
N VAL A 401 24.21 5.14 -6.76
CA VAL A 401 23.79 4.26 -5.65
C VAL A 401 23.96 2.77 -6.02
N GLY A 402 23.80 2.44 -7.30
CA GLY A 402 23.80 1.07 -7.83
C GLY A 402 22.50 0.31 -7.54
N LEU A 403 22.41 -0.94 -7.97
CA LEU A 403 21.20 -1.78 -7.85
C LEU A 403 21.10 -2.56 -6.52
N ARG A 404 22.13 -2.51 -5.66
CA ARG A 404 22.21 -3.33 -4.44
C ARG A 404 21.18 -2.89 -3.40
N GLY A 405 20.21 -3.77 -3.11
CA GLY A 405 19.16 -3.51 -2.11
C GLY A 405 17.86 -2.93 -2.68
N ILE A 406 17.65 -3.01 -4.00
CA ILE A 406 16.38 -2.70 -4.66
C ILE A 406 15.20 -3.39 -3.97
N GLY A 407 14.03 -2.75 -3.98
CA GLY A 407 12.86 -3.18 -3.20
C GLY A 407 12.88 -2.81 -1.72
N SER A 408 13.97 -2.26 -1.18
CA SER A 408 14.00 -1.70 0.19
C SER A 408 13.79 -0.18 0.21
N VAL A 409 13.00 0.32 1.17
CA VAL A 409 12.82 1.77 1.36
C VAL A 409 14.14 2.49 1.66
N SER A 410 15.09 1.84 2.32
CA SER A 410 16.43 2.39 2.56
C SER A 410 17.17 2.70 1.26
N HIS A 411 17.13 1.80 0.29
CA HIS A 411 17.71 1.99 -1.03
C HIS A 411 16.97 3.07 -1.83
N PHE A 412 15.64 2.98 -1.89
CA PHE A 412 14.79 3.97 -2.57
C PHE A 412 15.00 5.40 -2.04
N VAL A 413 15.08 5.58 -0.72
CA VAL A 413 15.37 6.90 -0.12
C VAL A 413 16.79 7.38 -0.44
N SER A 414 17.78 6.49 -0.56
CA SER A 414 19.12 6.86 -1.05
C SER A 414 19.09 7.31 -2.51
N CYS A 415 18.37 6.60 -3.40
CA CYS A 415 18.16 7.01 -4.79
C CYS A 415 17.48 8.39 -4.88
N CYS A 416 16.37 8.58 -4.15
CA CYS A 416 15.64 9.85 -4.11
C CYS A 416 16.44 11.02 -3.53
N LYS A 417 17.43 10.76 -2.65
CA LYS A 417 18.36 11.78 -2.12
C LYS A 417 19.52 12.08 -3.07
N LYS A 418 20.04 11.06 -3.75
CA LYS A 418 21.19 11.18 -4.65
C LYS A 418 20.80 11.84 -5.97
N ASN A 419 19.63 11.49 -6.49
CA ASN A 419 19.13 11.88 -7.81
C ASN A 419 17.84 12.72 -7.69
N ALA A 420 17.82 13.65 -6.73
CA ALA A 420 16.66 14.48 -6.41
C ALA A 420 16.35 15.48 -7.55
N SER A 421 15.36 15.16 -8.39
CA SER A 421 15.02 15.94 -9.59
C SER A 421 14.44 17.32 -9.27
N ALA A 422 13.69 17.43 -8.18
CA ALA A 422 13.17 18.68 -7.63
C ALA A 422 13.00 18.56 -6.11
N ALA A 423 13.02 19.69 -5.41
CA ALA A 423 12.69 19.72 -3.98
C ALA A 423 11.19 19.53 -3.77
N ILE A 424 10.79 18.82 -2.70
CA ILE A 424 9.39 18.72 -2.30
C ILE A 424 8.94 20.10 -1.81
N GLY A 425 8.11 20.77 -2.62
CA GLY A 425 7.58 22.10 -2.32
C GLY A 425 6.60 22.13 -1.14
N THR A 426 6.20 23.34 -0.73
CA THR A 426 5.12 23.54 0.24
C THR A 426 3.75 23.25 -0.37
N PRO A 427 2.74 22.84 0.42
CA PRO A 427 1.38 22.65 -0.07
C PRO A 427 0.78 23.95 -0.63
N LEU A 428 0.17 23.89 -1.82
CA LEU A 428 -0.53 25.01 -2.43
C LEU A 428 -1.88 25.25 -1.72
N GLN A 429 -2.32 26.51 -1.64
CA GLN A 429 -3.66 26.83 -1.15
C GLN A 429 -4.72 26.52 -2.21
N ALA A 430 -5.94 26.20 -1.78
CA ALA A 430 -7.08 26.10 -2.68
C ALA A 430 -7.37 27.46 -3.37
N PRO A 431 -7.93 27.46 -4.59
CA PRO A 431 -8.35 28.68 -5.27
C PRO A 431 -9.30 29.55 -4.45
N SER A 432 -9.19 30.88 -4.56
CA SER A 432 -10.16 31.82 -3.99
C SER A 432 -11.37 32.08 -4.90
N ASN A 433 -11.25 31.76 -6.19
CA ASN A 433 -12.31 31.77 -7.19
C ASN A 433 -11.95 30.82 -8.34
N LEU A 434 -12.96 30.45 -9.15
CA LEU A 434 -12.78 29.71 -10.39
C LEU A 434 -13.51 30.45 -11.52
N PRO A 435 -12.83 30.94 -12.57
CA PRO A 435 -13.50 31.62 -13.68
C PRO A 435 -14.40 30.64 -14.44
N LEU A 436 -15.70 30.95 -14.56
CA LEU A 436 -16.69 30.07 -15.17
C LEU A 436 -16.74 30.24 -16.70
N PRO A 437 -16.98 29.15 -17.48
CA PRO A 437 -17.20 29.24 -18.92
C PRO A 437 -18.58 29.85 -19.24
N SER A 438 -18.71 30.50 -20.39
CA SER A 438 -19.98 31.01 -20.91
C SER A 438 -20.86 29.93 -21.55
N LEU A 439 -20.25 28.80 -21.95
CA LEU A 439 -20.92 27.61 -22.47
C LEU A 439 -20.36 26.39 -21.74
N TRP A 440 -21.23 25.63 -21.10
CA TRP A 440 -20.88 24.33 -20.53
C TRP A 440 -21.12 23.23 -21.58
N PRO A 441 -20.24 22.22 -21.69
CA PRO A 441 -20.61 20.97 -22.35
C PRO A 441 -21.73 20.30 -21.54
N GLY A 442 -22.45 19.33 -22.15
CA GLY A 442 -23.45 18.55 -21.41
C GLY A 442 -22.81 17.76 -20.25
N SER A 443 -23.62 17.19 -19.36
CA SER A 443 -23.15 16.26 -18.31
C SER A 443 -24.14 15.11 -18.09
N VAL A 444 -23.71 14.07 -17.36
CA VAL A 444 -24.55 12.96 -16.91
C VAL A 444 -24.67 13.01 -15.39
N GLU A 445 -25.80 12.55 -14.84
CA GLU A 445 -25.97 12.43 -13.40
C GLU A 445 -24.98 11.42 -12.81
N LEU A 446 -24.53 11.63 -11.57
CA LEU A 446 -23.49 10.81 -10.92
C LEU A 446 -23.83 9.31 -10.83
N ASP A 447 -25.11 8.98 -10.66
CA ASP A 447 -25.60 7.59 -10.64
C ASP A 447 -25.37 6.87 -11.99
N SER A 448 -25.30 7.62 -13.09
CA SER A 448 -25.03 7.08 -14.43
C SER A 448 -23.65 6.42 -14.55
N LEU A 449 -22.71 6.73 -13.64
CA LEU A 449 -21.39 6.08 -13.60
C LEU A 449 -21.45 4.63 -13.07
N GLU A 450 -22.61 4.19 -12.52
CA GLU A 450 -22.87 2.89 -11.89
C GLU A 450 -21.90 2.50 -10.74
N LEU A 451 -21.17 3.47 -10.18
CA LEU A 451 -20.13 3.26 -9.18
C LEU A 451 -20.63 2.68 -7.84
N ALA A 452 -21.80 3.11 -7.36
CA ALA A 452 -22.38 2.67 -6.08
C ALA A 452 -23.54 1.67 -6.26
N LYS A 453 -23.55 0.92 -7.37
CA LYS A 453 -24.63 0.00 -7.75
C LYS A 453 -24.70 -1.20 -6.80
N MET A 454 -25.85 -1.37 -6.12
CA MET A 454 -26.07 -2.47 -5.17
C MET A 454 -26.60 -3.73 -5.87
N PRO A 455 -26.18 -4.94 -5.46
CA PRO A 455 -26.71 -6.19 -5.99
C PRO A 455 -28.16 -6.40 -5.56
N ARG A 456 -28.96 -6.97 -6.46
CA ARG A 456 -30.39 -7.27 -6.25
C ARG A 456 -30.63 -8.76 -6.05
N ARG A 457 -31.53 -9.08 -5.12
CA ARG A 457 -32.02 -10.44 -4.87
C ARG A 457 -33.02 -10.87 -5.95
N LYS A 458 -33.30 -12.17 -5.99
CA LYS A 458 -34.26 -12.79 -6.93
C LYS A 458 -35.73 -12.40 -6.66
N ASP A 459 -36.00 -11.70 -5.56
CA ASP A 459 -37.28 -11.05 -5.22
C ASP A 459 -37.33 -9.54 -5.61
N GLY A 460 -36.23 -8.98 -6.12
CA GLY A 460 -36.10 -7.57 -6.51
C GLY A 460 -35.55 -6.64 -5.43
N SER A 461 -35.39 -7.08 -4.18
CA SER A 461 -34.83 -6.27 -3.10
C SER A 461 -33.32 -6.05 -3.23
N GLU A 462 -32.83 -4.86 -2.85
CA GLU A 462 -31.41 -4.49 -2.89
C GLU A 462 -30.68 -4.87 -1.60
N ILE A 463 -29.41 -5.27 -1.71
CA ILE A 463 -28.54 -5.55 -0.57
C ILE A 463 -27.54 -4.39 -0.43
N ASP A 464 -27.80 -3.47 0.50
CA ASP A 464 -26.89 -2.37 0.85
C ASP A 464 -25.73 -2.87 1.73
N TRP A 465 -24.85 -3.69 1.16
CA TRP A 465 -23.64 -4.21 1.82
C TRP A 465 -22.70 -3.10 2.32
N ALA A 466 -22.82 -1.89 1.76
CA ALA A 466 -22.02 -0.73 2.14
C ALA A 466 -22.65 0.10 3.28
N ALA A 467 -23.80 -0.31 3.84
CA ALA A 467 -24.53 0.43 4.88
C ALA A 467 -23.71 0.75 6.14
N THR A 468 -22.73 -0.09 6.49
CA THR A 468 -21.80 0.13 7.60
C THR A 468 -20.59 0.96 7.19
N ILE A 469 -20.05 0.74 5.97
CA ILE A 469 -18.97 1.55 5.40
C ILE A 469 -19.39 3.03 5.31
N ARG A 470 -20.62 3.30 4.85
CA ARG A 470 -21.22 4.65 4.78
C ARG A 470 -21.35 5.35 6.15
N LYS A 471 -21.31 4.59 7.25
CA LYS A 471 -21.34 5.10 8.64
C LYS A 471 -19.95 5.15 9.29
N SER A 472 -18.95 4.49 8.71
CA SER A 472 -17.57 4.45 9.22
C SER A 472 -16.69 5.58 8.70
N TRP A 473 -17.09 6.26 7.62
CA TRP A 473 -16.26 7.22 6.90
C TRP A 473 -16.98 8.52 6.57
N ASP A 474 -16.23 9.62 6.63
CA ASP A 474 -16.52 10.85 5.92
C ASP A 474 -15.82 10.76 4.56
N PHE A 475 -16.54 10.98 3.47
CA PHE A 475 -16.01 10.87 2.10
C PHE A 475 -15.52 12.22 1.54
N SER A 476 -15.46 13.27 2.36
CA SER A 476 -15.05 14.62 1.96
C SER A 476 -13.54 14.88 2.10
N GLU A 477 -13.08 15.97 1.46
CA GLU A 477 -11.73 16.52 1.65
C GLU A 477 -11.50 16.97 3.11
N ASP A 478 -12.47 17.67 3.73
CA ASP A 478 -12.41 18.07 5.15
C ASP A 478 -12.35 16.86 6.10
N GLY A 479 -12.95 15.72 5.72
CA GLY A 479 -12.81 14.43 6.43
C GLY A 479 -11.37 13.93 6.46
N ALA A 480 -10.64 14.04 5.34
CA ALA A 480 -9.22 13.68 5.25
C ALA A 480 -8.36 14.52 6.20
N TYR A 481 -8.59 15.84 6.22
CA TYR A 481 -7.92 16.78 7.11
C TYR A 481 -8.28 16.53 8.59
N THR A 482 -9.51 16.14 8.89
CA THR A 482 -9.96 15.79 10.24
C THR A 482 -9.27 14.52 10.75
N CYS A 483 -9.19 13.46 9.93
CA CYS A 483 -8.43 12.25 10.26
C CYS A 483 -6.94 12.55 10.50
N LEU A 484 -6.31 13.38 9.64
CA LEU A 484 -4.92 13.79 9.83
C LEU A 484 -4.74 14.60 11.12
N GLY A 485 -5.60 15.58 11.39
CA GLY A 485 -5.53 16.43 12.59
C GLY A 485 -5.59 15.63 13.88
N ASN A 486 -6.59 14.76 14.02
CA ASN A 486 -6.76 13.87 15.18
C ASN A 486 -5.52 12.98 15.40
N PHE A 487 -4.92 12.47 14.32
CA PHE A 487 -3.68 11.70 14.40
C PHE A 487 -2.47 12.55 14.82
N LEU A 488 -2.29 13.74 14.25
CA LEU A 488 -1.17 14.64 14.56
C LEU A 488 -1.27 15.26 15.95
N GLU A 489 -2.46 15.38 16.52
CA GLU A 489 -2.64 15.78 17.93
C GLU A 489 -2.16 14.68 18.87
N ASP A 490 -2.75 13.47 18.80
CA ASP A 490 -2.55 12.40 19.79
C ASP A 490 -1.90 11.12 19.23
N GLY A 491 -2.50 10.46 18.24
CA GLY A 491 -2.07 9.12 17.77
C GLY A 491 -0.59 9.04 17.35
N ILE A 492 -0.03 10.13 16.82
CA ILE A 492 1.38 10.28 16.46
C ILE A 492 2.34 10.06 17.64
N LYS A 493 1.93 10.36 18.88
CA LYS A 493 2.72 10.14 20.12
C LYS A 493 3.00 8.65 20.34
N HIS A 494 2.02 7.81 20.01
CA HIS A 494 2.06 6.36 20.18
C HIS A 494 2.59 5.63 18.95
N TYR A 495 2.45 6.22 17.75
CA TYR A 495 2.70 5.58 16.46
C TYR A 495 4.03 4.80 16.36
N ASP A 496 5.15 5.40 16.78
CA ASP A 496 6.47 4.76 16.63
C ASP A 496 6.55 3.41 17.37
N LYS A 497 5.98 3.31 18.56
CA LYS A 497 5.99 2.11 19.41
C LYS A 497 4.77 1.21 19.17
N GLU A 498 3.59 1.80 19.05
CA GLU A 498 2.31 1.10 19.21
C GLU A 498 1.40 1.11 17.96
N SER A 499 1.84 1.57 16.79
CA SER A 499 1.03 1.45 15.54
C SER A 499 0.79 0.01 15.03
N GLY A 500 1.15 -1.00 15.84
CA GLY A 500 0.70 -2.39 15.67
C GLY A 500 -0.56 -2.75 16.47
N ARG A 501 -1.05 -1.87 17.36
CA ARG A 501 -2.28 -2.08 18.14
C ARG A 501 -3.50 -2.00 17.22
N ALA A 502 -4.38 -2.99 17.33
CA ALA A 502 -5.68 -3.03 16.66
C ALA A 502 -6.79 -2.51 17.59
N ASP A 503 -6.62 -2.63 18.91
CA ASP A 503 -7.56 -2.12 19.93
C ASP A 503 -7.41 -0.61 20.23
N LYS A 504 -6.61 0.14 19.45
CA LYS A 504 -6.28 1.55 19.71
C LYS A 504 -6.15 2.36 18.40
N PRO A 505 -6.62 3.62 18.36
CA PRO A 505 -6.53 4.51 17.19
C PRO A 505 -5.13 5.14 17.02
N TYR A 506 -4.07 4.32 17.07
CA TYR A 506 -2.67 4.77 16.99
C TYR A 506 -2.11 4.78 15.56
N THR A 507 -2.98 4.89 14.56
CA THR A 507 -2.62 5.07 13.14
C THR A 507 -3.41 6.24 12.57
N SER A 508 -3.07 6.70 11.37
CA SER A 508 -3.66 7.93 10.80
C SER A 508 -5.02 7.74 10.13
N HIS A 509 -5.39 6.51 9.74
CA HIS A 509 -6.62 6.20 8.98
C HIS A 509 -6.79 6.97 7.63
N ILE A 510 -5.79 7.74 7.19
CA ILE A 510 -5.84 8.57 5.97
C ILE A 510 -5.62 7.81 4.64
N SER A 511 -5.49 6.48 4.65
CA SER A 511 -5.09 5.71 3.47
C SER A 511 -6.08 5.75 2.28
N PRO A 512 -7.42 5.75 2.47
CA PRO A 512 -8.36 5.90 1.35
C PRO A 512 -8.23 7.28 0.69
N TYR A 513 -8.19 8.33 1.50
CA TYR A 513 -8.01 9.71 1.05
C TYR A 513 -6.67 9.95 0.32
N LEU A 514 -5.60 9.21 0.67
CA LEU A 514 -4.32 9.22 -0.06
C LEU A 514 -4.34 8.43 -1.39
N HIS A 515 -5.29 7.51 -1.57
CA HIS A 515 -5.47 6.74 -2.80
C HIS A 515 -6.37 7.47 -3.80
N PHE A 516 -7.44 8.13 -3.35
CA PHE A 516 -8.25 9.03 -4.19
C PHE A 516 -7.70 10.45 -4.31
N GLY A 517 -6.57 10.73 -3.65
CA GLY A 517 -5.91 12.03 -3.66
C GLY A 517 -6.77 13.16 -3.11
N GLN A 518 -7.63 12.87 -2.15
CA GLN A 518 -8.40 13.84 -1.37
C GLN A 518 -7.52 14.61 -0.38
N ILE A 519 -6.36 14.06 -0.02
CA ILE A 519 -5.27 14.77 0.64
C ILE A 519 -3.96 14.43 -0.07
N SER A 520 -3.07 15.41 -0.26
CA SER A 520 -1.78 15.16 -0.91
C SER A 520 -0.76 14.59 0.10
N PRO A 521 0.17 13.73 -0.33
CA PRO A 521 1.25 13.27 0.56
C PRO A 521 2.18 14.42 0.96
N ARG A 522 2.28 15.47 0.14
CA ARG A 522 3.02 16.72 0.41
C ARG A 522 2.45 17.45 1.62
N THR A 523 1.12 17.56 1.71
CA THR A 523 0.40 18.06 2.90
C THR A 523 0.69 17.19 4.12
N VAL A 524 0.57 15.87 4.01
CA VAL A 524 0.82 14.95 5.15
C VAL A 524 2.26 15.09 5.67
N LEU A 525 3.24 15.23 4.78
CA LEU A 525 4.65 15.48 5.14
C LEU A 525 4.84 16.86 5.80
N HIS A 526 4.23 17.91 5.25
CA HIS A 526 4.32 19.27 5.76
C HIS A 526 3.76 19.38 7.19
N GLU A 527 2.53 18.92 7.40
CA GLU A 527 1.86 19.00 8.71
C GLU A 527 2.56 18.12 9.76
N ALA A 528 3.00 16.91 9.38
CA ALA A 528 3.78 16.05 10.28
C ALA A 528 5.08 16.72 10.74
N ASN A 529 5.84 17.31 9.81
CA ASN A 529 7.05 18.07 10.15
C ASN A 529 6.73 19.30 11.03
N PHE A 530 5.63 20.00 10.76
CA PHE A 530 5.21 21.18 11.52
C PHE A 530 4.96 20.88 13.02
N THR A 531 4.50 19.67 13.36
CA THR A 531 4.34 19.24 14.78
C THR A 531 5.63 19.27 15.60
N LYS A 532 6.80 19.28 14.96
CA LYS A 532 8.14 19.07 15.56
C LYS A 532 8.31 17.75 16.33
N LYS A 533 7.34 16.83 16.26
CA LYS A 533 7.45 15.47 16.81
C LYS A 533 8.25 14.62 15.83
N SER A 534 9.48 14.25 16.18
CA SER A 534 10.26 13.30 15.35
C SER A 534 9.62 11.92 15.41
N VAL A 535 8.95 11.50 14.33
CA VAL A 535 8.29 10.19 14.19
C VAL A 535 8.73 9.54 12.88
N PRO A 536 9.98 9.05 12.79
CA PRO A 536 10.58 8.59 11.53
C PRO A 536 9.83 7.40 10.90
N LYS A 537 9.14 6.57 11.71
CA LYS A 537 8.35 5.44 11.20
C LYS A 537 7.14 5.91 10.39
N PHE A 538 6.56 7.07 10.72
CA PHE A 538 5.41 7.63 10.01
C PHE A 538 5.85 8.20 8.66
N LEU A 539 6.88 9.06 8.65
CA LEU A 539 7.45 9.59 7.40
C LEU A 539 7.95 8.47 6.48
N ARG A 540 8.56 7.41 7.05
CA ARG A 540 8.96 6.21 6.30
C ARG A 540 7.79 5.45 5.66
N LYS A 541 6.53 5.61 6.11
CA LYS A 541 5.37 5.04 5.42
C LYS A 541 4.99 5.78 4.14
N LEU A 542 5.21 7.10 4.06
CA LEU A 542 5.08 7.83 2.80
C LEU A 542 6.10 7.30 1.77
N ALA A 543 7.34 7.07 2.20
CA ALA A 543 8.37 6.44 1.37
C ALA A 543 8.08 4.97 1.00
N TRP A 544 7.29 4.22 1.80
CA TRP A 544 6.79 2.89 1.40
C TRP A 544 5.75 2.95 0.27
N ARG A 545 4.88 3.98 0.26
CA ARG A 545 3.88 4.19 -0.80
C ARG A 545 4.55 4.55 -2.13
N ASP A 546 5.49 5.49 -2.11
CA ASP A 546 6.18 5.90 -3.32
C ASP A 546 7.15 4.82 -3.84
N LEU A 547 7.77 4.03 -2.95
CA LEU A 547 8.49 2.81 -3.33
C LEU A 547 7.57 1.85 -4.08
N ALA A 548 6.33 1.63 -3.62
CA ALA A 548 5.41 0.70 -4.29
C ALA A 548 5.17 1.10 -5.76
N TYR A 549 5.00 2.39 -6.01
CA TYR A 549 4.83 2.93 -7.36
C TYR A 549 6.11 2.89 -8.19
N TRP A 550 7.28 3.15 -7.59
CA TRP A 550 8.56 2.91 -8.28
C TRP A 550 8.67 1.43 -8.69
N LEU A 551 8.37 0.48 -7.80
CA LEU A 551 8.39 -0.94 -8.13
C LEU A 551 7.38 -1.32 -9.22
N LEU A 552 6.18 -0.72 -9.26
CA LEU A 552 5.21 -0.97 -10.33
C LEU A 552 5.68 -0.43 -11.69
N VAL A 553 6.41 0.70 -11.72
CA VAL A 553 7.07 1.19 -12.94
C VAL A 553 8.21 0.26 -13.38
N LEU A 554 9.00 -0.24 -12.43
CA LEU A 554 10.11 -1.16 -12.71
C LEU A 554 9.62 -2.56 -13.15
N PHE A 555 8.50 -3.03 -12.60
CA PHE A 555 7.93 -4.36 -12.83
C PHE A 555 6.42 -4.26 -13.12
N PRO A 556 5.99 -3.82 -14.33
CA PRO A 556 4.59 -3.58 -14.66
C PRO A 556 3.62 -4.71 -14.30
N ASP A 557 4.01 -5.96 -14.57
CA ASP A 557 3.18 -7.15 -14.33
C ASP A 557 3.09 -7.58 -12.85
N MET A 558 3.73 -6.89 -11.90
CA MET A 558 3.82 -7.35 -10.50
C MET A 558 2.46 -7.46 -9.76
N HIS A 559 1.38 -6.96 -10.36
CA HIS A 559 0.02 -7.08 -9.86
C HIS A 559 -0.70 -8.38 -10.29
N VAL A 560 -0.15 -9.10 -11.29
CA VAL A 560 -0.64 -10.41 -11.76
C VAL A 560 0.40 -11.53 -11.63
N GLU A 561 1.68 -11.23 -11.82
CA GLU A 561 2.76 -12.20 -11.98
C GLU A 561 3.85 -12.07 -10.90
N PRO A 562 4.41 -13.17 -10.36
CA PRO A 562 5.43 -13.11 -9.33
C PRO A 562 6.73 -12.49 -9.85
N VAL A 563 7.29 -11.52 -9.11
CA VAL A 563 8.52 -10.79 -9.52
C VAL A 563 9.75 -11.73 -9.54
N ARG A 564 9.75 -12.79 -8.72
CA ARG A 564 10.71 -13.91 -8.80
C ARG A 564 10.17 -15.01 -9.73
N PRO A 565 10.71 -15.19 -10.97
CA PRO A 565 10.10 -16.07 -11.98
C PRO A 565 9.95 -17.53 -11.54
N ALA A 566 10.90 -18.05 -10.75
CA ALA A 566 10.88 -19.42 -10.23
C ALA A 566 9.61 -19.74 -9.41
N TYR A 567 9.07 -18.76 -8.68
CA TYR A 567 7.94 -18.98 -7.77
C TYR A 567 6.59 -19.20 -8.52
N ARG A 568 6.56 -19.06 -9.84
CA ARG A 568 5.48 -19.58 -10.70
C ARG A 568 5.29 -21.10 -10.56
N SER A 569 6.35 -21.85 -10.24
CA SER A 569 6.27 -23.31 -10.02
C SER A 569 5.99 -23.70 -8.56
N GLN A 570 5.72 -22.72 -7.68
CA GLN A 570 5.36 -23.00 -6.30
C GLN A 570 4.01 -23.72 -6.24
N ARG A 571 3.98 -24.81 -5.46
CA ARG A 571 2.76 -25.56 -5.20
C ARG A 571 1.90 -24.81 -4.19
N TRP A 572 0.63 -24.61 -4.54
CA TRP A 572 -0.38 -24.02 -3.67
C TRP A 572 -1.55 -24.99 -3.47
N SER A 573 -2.28 -24.81 -2.38
CA SER A 573 -3.56 -25.46 -2.09
C SER A 573 -4.67 -24.88 -2.97
N SER A 574 -5.59 -25.73 -3.42
CA SER A 574 -6.78 -25.38 -4.18
C SER A 574 -8.07 -25.46 -3.34
N ASP A 575 -7.98 -25.61 -2.02
CA ASP A 575 -9.16 -25.78 -1.16
C ASP A 575 -9.98 -24.48 -1.02
N LYS A 576 -11.00 -24.37 -1.87
CA LYS A 576 -11.97 -23.27 -1.86
C LYS A 576 -12.68 -23.08 -0.52
N ARG A 577 -12.76 -24.10 0.35
CA ARG A 577 -13.38 -24.00 1.68
C ARG A 577 -12.52 -23.17 2.62
N HIS A 578 -11.20 -23.38 2.60
CA HIS A 578 -10.26 -22.55 3.36
C HIS A 578 -10.29 -21.09 2.89
N LEU A 579 -10.38 -20.85 1.58
CA LEU A 579 -10.51 -19.50 1.04
C LEU A 579 -11.82 -18.83 1.50
N ARG A 580 -12.97 -19.50 1.33
CA ARG A 580 -14.29 -18.98 1.76
C ARG A 580 -14.37 -18.78 3.28
N ALA A 581 -13.74 -19.64 4.09
CA ALA A 581 -13.67 -19.48 5.55
C ALA A 581 -12.79 -18.30 5.99
N TRP A 582 -11.68 -18.04 5.28
CA TRP A 582 -10.85 -16.86 5.48
C TRP A 582 -11.57 -15.57 5.09
N GLN A 583 -12.15 -15.51 3.88
CA GLN A 583 -12.91 -14.35 3.37
C GLN A 583 -14.02 -13.91 4.33
N LYS A 584 -14.74 -14.87 4.95
CA LYS A 584 -15.90 -14.61 5.83
C LYS A 584 -15.55 -14.45 7.32
N GLY A 585 -14.28 -14.48 7.70
CA GLY A 585 -13.88 -14.46 9.13
C GLY A 585 -14.50 -15.61 9.93
N MET A 586 -14.35 -16.84 9.41
CA MET A 586 -14.84 -18.08 10.01
C MET A 586 -13.76 -19.18 10.05
N THR A 587 -12.51 -18.80 10.32
CA THR A 587 -11.35 -19.70 10.41
C THR A 587 -11.22 -20.42 11.75
N GLY A 588 -11.92 -19.94 12.79
CA GLY A 588 -11.79 -20.39 14.16
C GLY A 588 -10.59 -19.75 14.89
N TYR A 589 -9.92 -18.77 14.29
CA TYR A 589 -8.80 -18.02 14.86
C TYR A 589 -9.23 -16.57 15.14
N PRO A 590 -9.51 -16.20 16.40
CA PRO A 590 -10.28 -14.99 16.72
C PRO A 590 -9.73 -13.68 16.17
N LEU A 591 -8.41 -13.46 16.16
CA LEU A 591 -7.81 -12.26 15.55
C LEU A 591 -7.97 -12.23 14.01
N VAL A 592 -7.81 -13.37 13.35
CA VAL A 592 -8.00 -13.47 11.89
C VAL A 592 -9.47 -13.21 11.55
N ASP A 593 -10.38 -13.79 12.31
CA ASP A 593 -11.81 -13.68 12.10
C ASP A 593 -12.32 -12.27 12.39
N ALA A 594 -11.85 -11.64 13.47
CA ALA A 594 -12.12 -10.24 13.80
C ALA A 594 -11.63 -9.28 12.71
N ALA A 595 -10.40 -9.48 12.22
CA ALA A 595 -9.83 -8.64 11.16
C ALA A 595 -10.58 -8.76 9.83
N MET A 596 -10.95 -9.98 9.41
CA MET A 596 -11.70 -10.18 8.17
C MET A 596 -13.15 -9.63 8.25
N ARG A 597 -13.73 -9.55 9.45
CA ARG A 597 -15.01 -8.87 9.70
C ARG A 597 -14.89 -7.35 9.77
N GLU A 598 -13.82 -6.81 10.36
CA GLU A 598 -13.49 -5.37 10.28
C GLU A 598 -13.39 -4.92 8.82
N LEU A 599 -12.66 -5.69 8.00
CA LEU A 599 -12.52 -5.47 6.56
C LEU A 599 -13.88 -5.44 5.86
N TRP A 600 -14.73 -6.43 6.08
CA TRP A 600 -16.05 -6.46 5.43
C TRP A 600 -16.95 -5.29 5.86
N LEU A 601 -17.01 -5.01 7.17
CA LEU A 601 -17.95 -4.03 7.71
C LEU A 601 -17.50 -2.57 7.54
N THR A 602 -16.19 -2.30 7.43
CA THR A 602 -15.65 -0.94 7.32
C THR A 602 -14.94 -0.64 6.00
N GLY A 603 -14.68 -1.66 5.17
CA GLY A 603 -13.81 -1.55 4.00
C GLY A 603 -12.34 -1.33 4.34
N TRP A 604 -11.91 -1.48 5.60
CA TRP A 604 -10.55 -1.16 6.03
C TRP A 604 -10.03 -2.15 7.06
N MET A 605 -8.71 -2.17 7.25
CA MET A 605 -8.04 -2.98 8.25
C MET A 605 -6.70 -2.33 8.60
N CYS A 606 -6.26 -2.38 9.86
CA CYS A 606 -4.94 -1.84 10.22
C CYS A 606 -3.80 -2.66 9.60
N ASN A 607 -2.65 -2.02 9.32
CA ASN A 607 -1.51 -2.68 8.65
C ASN A 607 -1.04 -3.95 9.36
N TYR A 608 -1.10 -3.99 10.70
CA TYR A 608 -0.66 -5.16 11.47
C TYR A 608 -1.62 -6.35 11.27
N SER A 609 -2.93 -6.12 11.39
CA SER A 609 -3.95 -7.12 11.05
C SER A 609 -3.83 -7.59 9.59
N ARG A 610 -3.54 -6.69 8.63
CA ARG A 610 -3.28 -7.09 7.22
C ARG A 610 -2.12 -8.08 7.10
N HIS A 611 -1.01 -7.87 7.82
CA HIS A 611 0.09 -8.84 7.86
C HIS A 611 -0.32 -10.18 8.50
N VAL A 612 -1.21 -10.17 9.51
CA VAL A 612 -1.71 -11.39 10.17
C VAL A 612 -2.56 -12.21 9.21
N VAL A 613 -3.60 -11.63 8.61
CA VAL A 613 -4.50 -12.37 7.72
C VAL A 613 -3.80 -12.84 6.44
N ALA A 614 -2.83 -12.06 5.92
CA ALA A 614 -2.01 -12.46 4.78
C ALA A 614 -1.03 -13.59 5.12
N SER A 615 -0.36 -13.53 6.28
CA SER A 615 0.46 -14.64 6.78
C SER A 615 -0.37 -15.91 6.95
N PHE A 616 -1.62 -15.78 7.41
CA PHE A 616 -2.51 -16.92 7.60
C PHE A 616 -2.92 -17.59 6.28
N LEU A 617 -3.32 -16.80 5.28
CA LEU A 617 -3.64 -17.26 3.94
C LEU A 617 -2.45 -17.99 3.28
N VAL A 618 -1.25 -17.39 3.33
CA VAL A 618 -0.05 -17.92 2.66
C VAL A 618 0.58 -19.07 3.43
N ALA A 619 0.95 -18.89 4.70
CA ALA A 619 1.82 -19.83 5.43
C ALA A 619 1.05 -20.99 6.11
N TYR A 620 -0.23 -20.81 6.47
CA TYR A 620 -1.02 -21.83 7.17
C TYR A 620 -2.11 -22.46 6.29
N LEU A 621 -2.79 -21.69 5.44
CA LEU A 621 -3.77 -22.24 4.48
C LEU A 621 -3.13 -22.71 3.16
N HIS A 622 -1.91 -22.26 2.85
CA HIS A 622 -1.19 -22.50 1.58
C HIS A 622 -1.97 -22.06 0.34
N LEU A 623 -2.81 -21.05 0.46
CA LEU A 623 -3.50 -20.49 -0.69
C LEU A 623 -2.57 -19.50 -1.40
N HIS A 624 -2.62 -19.45 -2.73
CA HIS A 624 -1.80 -18.53 -3.51
C HIS A 624 -2.14 -17.08 -3.15
N TRP A 625 -1.11 -16.25 -2.94
CA TRP A 625 -1.25 -14.84 -2.57
C TRP A 625 -2.19 -14.02 -3.48
N ILE A 626 -2.37 -14.42 -4.74
CA ILE A 626 -3.25 -13.75 -5.71
C ILE A 626 -4.74 -13.77 -5.28
N HIS A 627 -5.16 -14.79 -4.51
CA HIS A 627 -6.51 -14.83 -3.94
C HIS A 627 -6.70 -13.78 -2.85
N GLY A 628 -5.69 -13.60 -2.00
CA GLY A 628 -5.66 -12.56 -0.98
C GLY A 628 -5.60 -11.17 -1.59
N TYR A 629 -4.72 -10.97 -2.58
CA TYR A 629 -4.62 -9.74 -3.38
C TYR A 629 -5.98 -9.37 -3.98
N ARG A 630 -6.65 -10.27 -4.71
CA ARG A 630 -7.96 -10.00 -5.33
C ARG A 630 -9.05 -9.68 -4.30
N TRP A 631 -9.11 -10.41 -3.18
CA TRP A 631 -10.09 -10.12 -2.13
C TRP A 631 -9.87 -8.75 -1.49
N PHE A 632 -8.61 -8.42 -1.16
CA PHE A 632 -8.24 -7.08 -0.67
C PHE A 632 -8.52 -5.99 -1.71
N GLN A 633 -8.28 -6.29 -2.98
CA GLN A 633 -8.47 -5.35 -4.08
C GLN A 633 -9.96 -5.02 -4.31
N ASP A 634 -10.86 -5.95 -3.98
CA ASP A 634 -12.30 -5.76 -4.04
C ASP A 634 -12.90 -5.08 -2.79
N THR A 635 -12.44 -5.50 -1.60
CA THR A 635 -13.05 -5.14 -0.31
C THR A 635 -12.40 -3.97 0.44
N LEU A 636 -11.20 -3.52 0.07
CA LEU A 636 -10.58 -2.34 0.68
C LEU A 636 -11.05 -1.03 0.03
N VAL A 637 -11.40 -0.03 0.83
CA VAL A 637 -11.57 1.37 0.38
C VAL A 637 -10.23 2.05 0.05
N ASP A 638 -9.10 1.44 0.40
CA ASP A 638 -7.74 1.87 0.05
C ASP A 638 -6.99 0.87 -0.85
N ALA A 639 -7.72 0.20 -1.74
CA ALA A 639 -7.23 -0.82 -2.68
C ALA A 639 -6.29 -0.27 -3.79
N ASP A 640 -5.11 0.19 -3.39
CA ASP A 640 -4.06 0.69 -4.27
C ASP A 640 -3.30 -0.47 -4.95
N VAL A 641 -3.33 -0.52 -6.29
CA VAL A 641 -2.75 -1.64 -7.07
C VAL A 641 -1.26 -1.84 -6.81
N ALA A 642 -0.48 -0.76 -6.66
CA ALA A 642 0.96 -0.85 -6.43
C ALA A 642 1.27 -1.36 -5.01
N ILE A 643 0.62 -0.77 -4.00
CA ILE A 643 0.84 -1.13 -2.58
C ILE A 643 0.34 -2.55 -2.30
N ASN A 644 -0.86 -2.89 -2.79
CA ASN A 644 -1.50 -4.18 -2.56
C ASN A 644 -0.68 -5.30 -3.22
N ALA A 645 -0.24 -5.12 -4.47
CA ALA A 645 0.65 -6.05 -5.16
C ALA A 645 1.97 -6.24 -4.39
N MET A 646 2.69 -5.15 -4.06
CA MET A 646 3.97 -5.21 -3.34
C MET A 646 3.84 -5.97 -2.00
N MET A 647 2.78 -5.72 -1.24
CA MET A 647 2.59 -6.36 0.07
C MET A 647 2.23 -7.85 -0.04
N TRP A 648 1.34 -8.24 -0.95
CA TRP A 648 1.02 -9.66 -1.17
C TRP A 648 2.17 -10.44 -1.79
N GLN A 649 2.98 -9.84 -2.67
CA GLN A 649 4.21 -10.46 -3.18
C GLN A 649 5.27 -10.66 -2.10
N ASN A 650 5.49 -9.66 -1.23
CA ASN A 650 6.48 -9.72 -0.15
C ASN A 650 6.11 -10.71 0.97
N GLY A 651 4.81 -10.86 1.27
CA GLY A 651 4.31 -11.92 2.15
C GLY A 651 4.21 -13.29 1.47
N GLY A 652 3.81 -13.31 0.20
CA GLY A 652 3.69 -14.48 -0.69
C GLY A 652 5.01 -15.02 -1.25
N MET A 653 6.14 -14.62 -0.67
CA MET A 653 7.50 -15.07 -1.03
C MET A 653 7.82 -14.98 -2.53
N SER A 654 7.26 -13.98 -3.20
CA SER A 654 7.42 -13.72 -4.65
C SER A 654 8.04 -12.36 -4.96
N GLY A 655 7.99 -11.41 -4.02
CA GLY A 655 8.42 -10.01 -4.20
C GLY A 655 9.89 -9.72 -3.88
N LEU A 656 10.32 -8.46 -4.03
CA LEU A 656 11.73 -8.07 -3.86
C LEU A 656 12.22 -8.09 -2.40
N ASP A 657 11.33 -7.82 -1.43
CA ASP A 657 11.65 -7.82 0.00
C ASP A 657 10.80 -8.84 0.76
N HIS A 658 11.25 -10.10 0.79
CA HIS A 658 10.53 -11.15 1.52
C HIS A 658 10.41 -10.78 3.00
N TRP A 659 9.18 -10.74 3.51
CA TRP A 659 8.91 -10.50 4.93
C TRP A 659 9.76 -11.43 5.77
N ASN A 660 10.66 -10.90 6.59
CA ASN A 660 11.59 -11.74 7.36
C ASN A 660 10.90 -12.49 8.53
N PHE A 661 9.60 -12.27 8.74
CA PHE A 661 8.74 -12.83 9.78
C PHE A 661 7.54 -13.58 9.18
N VAL A 662 6.90 -14.43 10.00
CA VAL A 662 5.55 -14.99 9.78
C VAL A 662 4.71 -14.64 11.00
N MET A 663 3.48 -14.19 10.81
CA MET A 663 2.60 -13.80 11.92
C MET A 663 1.82 -15.01 12.46
N HIS A 664 2.22 -15.55 13.62
CA HIS A 664 1.42 -16.58 14.30
C HIS A 664 0.12 -15.97 14.84
N PRO A 665 -1.07 -16.50 14.51
CA PRO A 665 -2.36 -15.81 14.72
C PRO A 665 -2.74 -15.59 16.20
N VAL A 666 -2.13 -16.32 17.14
CA VAL A 666 -2.36 -16.14 18.58
C VAL A 666 -1.34 -15.16 19.18
N ASP A 667 -0.05 -15.33 18.87
CA ASP A 667 1.05 -14.55 19.48
C ASP A 667 1.06 -13.11 18.95
N ALA A 668 0.60 -12.91 17.70
CA ALA A 668 0.31 -11.60 17.15
C ALA A 668 -0.83 -10.90 17.91
N ALA A 669 -1.85 -11.65 18.35
CA ALA A 669 -2.97 -11.12 19.13
C ALA A 669 -2.53 -10.62 20.52
N LEU A 670 -1.64 -11.35 21.19
CA LEU A 670 -0.95 -10.91 22.41
C LEU A 670 -0.01 -9.69 22.20
N THR A 671 0.04 -9.12 21.00
CA THR A 671 0.81 -7.91 20.65
C THR A 671 -0.08 -6.77 20.15
N CYS A 672 -1.13 -7.07 19.36
CA CYS A 672 -2.02 -6.06 18.80
C CYS A 672 -3.34 -5.87 19.56
N ASP A 673 -3.77 -6.84 20.36
CA ASP A 673 -5.04 -6.83 21.09
C ASP A 673 -4.91 -7.60 22.43
N PRO A 674 -4.08 -7.12 23.38
CA PRO A 674 -3.65 -7.90 24.55
C PRO A 674 -4.79 -8.34 25.49
N ASN A 675 -5.93 -7.64 25.48
CA ASN A 675 -7.12 -7.95 26.28
C ASN A 675 -8.29 -8.54 25.46
N GLY A 676 -8.08 -8.76 24.16
CA GLY A 676 -9.12 -9.24 23.26
C GLY A 676 -10.20 -8.20 22.93
N SER A 677 -10.03 -6.92 23.27
CA SER A 677 -11.00 -5.85 23.06
C SER A 677 -11.42 -5.71 21.58
N TYR A 678 -10.47 -5.82 20.65
CA TYR A 678 -10.73 -5.78 19.21
C TYR A 678 -11.45 -7.06 18.75
N VAL A 679 -11.04 -8.23 19.26
CA VAL A 679 -11.76 -9.50 19.02
C VAL A 679 -13.20 -9.45 19.55
N ARG A 680 -13.43 -8.90 20.74
CA ARG A 680 -14.78 -8.75 21.34
C ARG A 680 -15.69 -7.81 20.54
N GLN A 681 -15.11 -6.82 19.86
CA GLN A 681 -15.84 -5.87 19.01
C GLN A 681 -16.33 -6.53 17.71
N TRP A 682 -15.47 -7.30 17.04
CA TRP A 682 -15.76 -7.86 15.70
C TRP A 682 -16.25 -9.32 15.72
N CYS A 683 -15.97 -10.05 16.80
CA CYS A 683 -16.52 -11.37 17.11
C CYS A 683 -17.33 -11.31 18.43
N PRO A 684 -18.49 -10.61 18.46
CA PRO A 684 -19.29 -10.42 19.66
C PRO A 684 -19.80 -11.74 20.26
N GLU A 685 -19.88 -12.82 19.49
CA GLU A 685 -20.18 -14.16 20.00
C GLU A 685 -19.11 -14.68 20.98
N LEU A 686 -17.88 -14.14 20.92
CA LEU A 686 -16.79 -14.45 21.86
C LEU A 686 -16.73 -13.50 23.07
N ALA A 687 -17.61 -12.49 23.14
CA ALA A 687 -17.50 -11.40 24.11
C ALA A 687 -17.50 -11.85 25.58
N GLY A 688 -18.12 -13.00 25.89
CA GLY A 688 -18.19 -13.57 27.24
C GLY A 688 -16.95 -14.36 27.70
N LEU A 689 -15.90 -14.54 26.88
CA LEU A 689 -14.70 -15.27 27.30
C LEU A 689 -13.79 -14.46 28.23
N PRO A 690 -13.07 -15.08 29.19
CA PRO A 690 -11.95 -14.44 29.86
C PRO A 690 -10.83 -14.06 28.88
N ASP A 691 -10.09 -12.99 29.16
CA ASP A 691 -8.95 -12.52 28.34
C ASP A 691 -7.91 -13.62 28.07
N GLU A 692 -7.71 -14.54 29.02
CA GLU A 692 -6.84 -15.70 28.83
C GLU A 692 -7.29 -16.55 27.63
N TYR A 693 -8.59 -16.70 27.37
CA TYR A 693 -9.11 -17.60 26.33
C TYR A 693 -9.58 -16.91 25.05
N ILE A 694 -9.70 -15.58 25.03
CA ILE A 694 -10.28 -14.82 23.91
C ILE A 694 -9.58 -15.09 22.56
N HIS A 695 -8.25 -15.30 22.57
CA HIS A 695 -7.45 -15.63 21.37
C HIS A 695 -7.18 -17.13 21.17
N LYS A 696 -7.61 -17.96 22.13
CA LYS A 696 -7.39 -19.42 22.15
C LYS A 696 -8.63 -20.19 22.68
N PRO A 697 -9.86 -19.95 22.16
CA PRO A 697 -11.11 -20.47 22.72
C PRO A 697 -11.18 -22.00 22.78
N TRP A 698 -10.51 -22.69 21.85
CA TRP A 698 -10.38 -24.16 21.84
C TRP A 698 -9.53 -24.74 23.00
N LYS A 699 -8.91 -23.90 23.83
CA LYS A 699 -8.26 -24.30 25.09
C LYS A 699 -9.11 -24.01 26.34
N CYS A 700 -10.25 -23.34 26.18
CA CYS A 700 -11.15 -23.01 27.28
C CYS A 700 -11.94 -24.26 27.71
N ALA A 701 -12.22 -24.43 29.00
CA ALA A 701 -12.95 -25.60 29.48
C ALA A 701 -14.41 -25.60 28.96
N PRO A 702 -15.02 -26.76 28.64
CA PRO A 702 -16.41 -26.80 28.16
C PRO A 702 -17.44 -26.15 29.10
N SER A 703 -17.18 -26.15 30.41
CA SER A 703 -18.00 -25.46 31.43
C SER A 703 -17.87 -23.93 31.39
N GLN A 704 -16.71 -23.39 30.98
CA GLN A 704 -16.49 -21.97 30.77
C GLN A 704 -17.09 -21.53 29.42
N LEU A 705 -16.87 -22.31 28.35
CA LEU A 705 -17.50 -22.09 27.04
C LEU A 705 -19.03 -22.03 27.16
N LYS A 706 -19.65 -23.00 27.84
CA LYS A 706 -21.09 -23.02 28.10
C LYS A 706 -21.57 -21.81 28.93
N ARG A 707 -20.77 -21.34 29.90
CA ARG A 707 -21.08 -20.14 30.70
C ARG A 707 -21.02 -18.85 29.87
N ALA A 708 -20.10 -18.79 28.90
CA ALA A 708 -19.99 -17.69 27.94
C ALA A 708 -20.99 -17.77 26.77
N GLY A 709 -21.83 -18.81 26.70
CA GLY A 709 -22.80 -19.02 25.63
C GLY A 709 -22.20 -19.59 24.32
N ILE A 710 -20.98 -20.11 24.35
CA ILE A 710 -20.20 -20.48 23.16
C ILE A 710 -20.23 -21.99 22.91
N THR A 711 -20.51 -22.36 21.67
CA THR A 711 -20.49 -23.73 21.15
C THR A 711 -19.58 -23.78 19.93
N LEU A 712 -18.42 -24.45 20.05
CA LEU A 712 -17.41 -24.51 18.98
C LEU A 712 -17.84 -25.49 17.88
N GLY A 713 -18.06 -24.95 16.67
CA GLY A 713 -18.76 -25.60 15.56
C GLY A 713 -20.26 -25.27 15.51
N GLY A 714 -20.75 -24.45 16.43
CA GLY A 714 -22.10 -23.88 16.45
C GLY A 714 -22.07 -22.39 16.14
N ASN A 715 -22.18 -21.54 17.17
CA ASN A 715 -22.16 -20.08 17.00
C ASN A 715 -20.77 -19.47 16.75
N TYR A 716 -19.69 -20.20 17.03
CA TYR A 716 -18.34 -19.85 16.60
C TYR A 716 -17.66 -21.10 15.98
N PRO A 717 -16.96 -21.00 14.84
CA PRO A 717 -16.40 -22.17 14.16
C PRO A 717 -15.28 -22.87 14.95
N GLN A 718 -15.09 -24.16 14.67
CA GLN A 718 -13.85 -24.84 15.05
C GLN A 718 -12.70 -24.39 14.15
N ARG A 719 -11.46 -24.52 14.64
CA ARG A 719 -10.28 -24.14 13.86
C ARG A 719 -10.17 -24.96 12.57
N ILE A 720 -10.12 -24.29 11.42
CA ILE A 720 -9.92 -24.95 10.11
C ILE A 720 -8.51 -25.54 9.95
N VAL A 721 -7.57 -25.18 10.83
CA VAL A 721 -6.22 -25.74 10.93
C VAL A 721 -5.94 -26.10 12.40
N VAL A 722 -5.60 -27.36 12.68
CA VAL A 722 -5.39 -27.86 14.05
C VAL A 722 -3.93 -27.75 14.49
N ASP A 723 -2.99 -28.09 13.61
CA ASP A 723 -1.55 -27.87 13.78
C ASP A 723 -1.10 -26.73 12.86
N LEU A 724 -0.41 -25.72 13.40
CA LEU A 724 0.12 -24.60 12.62
C LEU A 724 1.58 -24.78 12.23
N GLU A 725 2.36 -25.58 12.97
CA GLU A 725 3.78 -25.77 12.70
C GLU A 725 3.97 -26.82 11.60
N GLU A 726 3.17 -27.90 11.55
CA GLU A 726 3.14 -28.83 10.40
C GLU A 726 2.90 -28.08 9.08
N ARG A 727 1.94 -27.15 9.10
CA ARG A 727 1.57 -26.33 7.94
C ARG A 727 2.70 -25.35 7.60
N ARG A 728 3.34 -24.74 8.59
CA ARG A 728 4.51 -23.87 8.39
C ARG A 728 5.69 -24.63 7.80
N GLU A 729 6.03 -25.81 8.34
CA GLU A 729 7.09 -26.68 7.81
C GLU A 729 6.81 -27.07 6.36
N GLN A 730 5.58 -27.43 6.03
CA GLN A 730 5.20 -27.74 4.66
C GLN A 730 5.39 -26.52 3.73
N SER A 731 4.98 -25.32 4.13
CA SER A 731 5.24 -24.09 3.35
C SER A 731 6.74 -23.85 3.11
N LEU A 732 7.60 -24.18 4.08
CA LEU A 732 9.06 -24.11 3.92
C LEU A 732 9.59 -25.19 2.96
N ARG A 733 9.00 -26.40 2.98
CA ARG A 733 9.34 -27.48 2.04
C ARG A 733 8.99 -27.11 0.60
N ASP A 734 7.80 -26.56 0.35
CA ASP A 734 7.37 -26.16 -1.00
C ASP A 734 8.29 -25.08 -1.61
N VAL A 735 8.76 -24.11 -0.82
CA VAL A 735 9.74 -23.09 -1.27
C VAL A 735 11.12 -23.69 -1.54
N VAL A 736 11.58 -24.63 -0.70
CA VAL A 736 12.85 -25.35 -0.97
C VAL A 736 12.73 -26.23 -2.22
N GLU A 737 11.55 -26.79 -2.53
CA GLU A 737 11.31 -27.55 -3.76
C GLU A 737 11.39 -26.65 -5.01
N VAL A 738 10.81 -25.45 -4.98
CA VAL A 738 10.95 -24.44 -6.05
C VAL A 738 12.42 -24.13 -6.33
N ARG A 739 13.20 -23.85 -5.28
CA ARG A 739 14.62 -23.45 -5.42
C ARG A 739 15.51 -24.61 -5.86
N LYS A 740 15.11 -25.85 -5.59
CA LYS A 740 15.75 -27.07 -6.14
C LYS A 740 15.42 -27.32 -7.62
N LYS A 741 14.23 -26.92 -8.09
CA LYS A 741 13.86 -26.96 -9.52
C LYS A 741 14.49 -25.83 -10.33
N HIS A 742 14.77 -24.70 -9.67
CA HIS A 742 15.22 -23.45 -10.29
C HIS A 742 16.55 -22.94 -9.69
N PRO A 743 17.65 -23.73 -9.76
CA PRO A 743 18.96 -23.29 -9.29
C PRO A 743 19.45 -22.03 -10.03
N GLU A 744 19.05 -21.83 -11.29
CA GLU A 744 19.38 -20.65 -12.11
C GLU A 744 18.86 -19.32 -11.54
N TYR A 745 17.90 -19.37 -10.62
CA TYR A 745 17.39 -18.20 -9.88
C TYR A 745 17.90 -18.15 -8.42
N THR A 746 18.97 -18.87 -8.07
CA THR A 746 19.62 -18.82 -6.75
C THR A 746 21.12 -18.52 -6.89
N ASP A 747 21.59 -17.46 -6.24
CA ASP A 747 23.02 -17.14 -6.18
C ASP A 747 23.76 -18.14 -5.26
N GLU A 748 24.75 -18.83 -5.84
CA GLU A 748 25.60 -19.82 -5.15
C GLU A 748 26.40 -19.20 -4.00
N VAL A 749 26.78 -17.92 -4.08
CA VAL A 749 27.70 -17.27 -3.14
C VAL A 749 26.98 -16.69 -1.92
N SER A 750 25.88 -15.96 -2.10
CA SER A 750 25.11 -15.36 -1.00
C SER A 750 23.86 -16.16 -0.58
N GLY A 751 23.55 -17.24 -1.30
CA GLY A 751 22.35 -18.06 -1.12
C GLY A 751 21.03 -17.31 -1.34
N SER A 752 21.08 -16.10 -1.91
CA SER A 752 19.90 -15.26 -2.19
C SER A 752 19.18 -15.74 -3.45
N ASP A 753 17.89 -15.47 -3.56
CA ASP A 753 17.23 -15.62 -4.86
C ASP A 753 17.60 -14.44 -5.76
N MET A 754 17.51 -14.67 -7.06
CA MET A 754 17.81 -13.72 -8.12
C MET A 754 16.53 -13.30 -8.86
N VAL A 755 16.44 -12.04 -9.25
CA VAL A 755 15.43 -11.55 -10.21
C VAL A 755 16.09 -11.07 -11.50
N LEU A 756 15.32 -11.10 -12.58
CA LEU A 756 15.69 -10.46 -13.84
C LEU A 756 15.75 -8.93 -13.62
N VAL A 757 16.82 -8.28 -14.08
CA VAL A 757 16.85 -6.81 -14.14
C VAL A 757 16.02 -6.34 -15.33
N PRO A 758 15.05 -5.43 -15.16
CA PRO A 758 14.29 -4.84 -16.27
C PRO A 758 15.19 -4.12 -17.29
N ASP A 759 14.87 -4.23 -18.57
CA ASP A 759 15.71 -3.70 -19.66
C ASP A 759 15.97 -2.19 -19.56
N HIS A 760 15.00 -1.41 -19.04
CA HIS A 760 15.18 0.02 -18.82
C HIS A 760 16.15 0.34 -17.66
N LEU A 761 16.21 -0.50 -16.61
CA LEU A 761 17.22 -0.38 -15.56
C LEU A 761 18.61 -0.79 -16.05
N LEU A 762 18.68 -1.71 -17.01
CA LEU A 762 19.92 -2.05 -17.70
C LEU A 762 20.40 -0.89 -18.57
N ALA A 763 19.54 -0.27 -19.38
CA ALA A 763 19.89 0.93 -20.15
C ALA A 763 20.46 2.05 -19.26
N LEU A 764 19.72 2.44 -18.21
CA LEU A 764 20.14 3.44 -17.23
C LEU A 764 21.44 3.08 -16.46
N SER A 765 21.82 1.80 -16.44
CA SER A 765 23.06 1.32 -15.79
C SER A 765 24.23 1.12 -16.77
N LEU A 766 23.99 1.11 -18.08
CA LEU A 766 24.97 0.76 -19.12
C LEU A 766 25.31 1.93 -20.07
N GLU A 767 24.47 2.96 -20.18
CA GLU A 767 24.66 4.14 -21.06
C GLU A 767 25.87 5.04 -20.71
N HIS A 768 26.76 4.60 -19.81
CA HIS A 768 28.02 5.27 -19.46
C HIS A 768 29.29 4.43 -19.75
N SER A 769 29.18 3.28 -20.45
CA SER A 769 30.35 2.63 -21.07
C SER A 769 30.63 3.27 -22.43
N ASP A 770 31.54 4.25 -22.45
CA ASP A 770 31.85 5.12 -23.60
C ASP A 770 32.70 4.41 -24.69
N ARG A 771 32.15 3.30 -25.24
CA ARG A 771 32.73 2.48 -26.32
C ARG A 771 31.66 1.85 -27.20
N GLU A 772 31.89 1.88 -28.51
CA GLU A 772 31.14 1.12 -29.52
C GLU A 772 31.54 -0.38 -29.49
N ASP A 773 31.24 -1.07 -28.40
CA ASP A 773 31.46 -2.52 -28.26
C ASP A 773 30.15 -3.30 -28.53
N ASP A 774 30.12 -4.13 -29.57
CA ASP A 774 28.95 -4.91 -30.07
C ASP A 774 28.43 -6.01 -29.10
N VAL A 775 28.92 -6.01 -27.86
CA VAL A 775 28.59 -6.96 -26.78
C VAL A 775 27.10 -6.91 -26.43
N VAL A 776 26.49 -5.72 -26.40
CA VAL A 776 25.08 -5.51 -25.99
C VAL A 776 24.08 -6.18 -26.96
N LYS A 777 24.47 -6.42 -28.22
CA LYS A 777 23.61 -7.05 -29.25
C LYS A 777 23.93 -8.53 -29.50
N SER A 778 25.09 -9.01 -29.08
CA SER A 778 25.60 -10.34 -29.46
C SER A 778 25.40 -11.43 -28.41
N GLN A 779 25.14 -11.09 -27.15
CA GLN A 779 24.72 -12.05 -26.12
C GLN A 779 23.63 -11.44 -25.19
N THR A 780 22.36 -11.78 -25.43
CA THR A 780 21.23 -11.42 -24.55
C THR A 780 21.17 -12.30 -23.30
N GLY A 781 22.29 -12.37 -22.57
CA GLY A 781 22.35 -12.94 -21.23
C GLY A 781 21.58 -12.05 -20.26
N ARG A 782 20.35 -12.46 -19.92
CA ARG A 782 19.49 -11.76 -18.96
C ARG A 782 20.23 -11.55 -17.63
N PHE A 783 20.56 -10.30 -17.31
CA PHE A 783 21.23 -9.96 -16.06
C PHE A 783 20.33 -10.30 -14.86
N LEU A 784 20.94 -10.95 -13.87
CA LEU A 784 20.30 -11.41 -12.64
C LEU A 784 20.83 -10.66 -11.43
N LEU A 785 19.93 -10.21 -10.55
CA LEU A 785 20.24 -9.37 -9.40
C LEU A 785 19.80 -10.04 -8.08
N PRO A 786 20.67 -10.15 -7.06
CA PRO A 786 20.33 -10.78 -5.79
C PRO A 786 19.42 -9.87 -4.96
N VAL A 787 18.27 -10.41 -4.56
CA VAL A 787 17.20 -9.69 -3.84
C VAL A 787 17.07 -10.14 -2.39
N ILE A 788 16.36 -9.34 -1.58
CA ILE A 788 16.25 -9.58 -0.14
C ILE A 788 15.47 -10.88 0.10
N THR A 789 16.22 -11.89 0.51
CA THR A 789 15.77 -13.28 0.63
C THR A 789 15.90 -13.68 2.10
N ARG A 790 14.83 -14.25 2.67
CA ARG A 790 14.76 -14.58 4.10
C ARG A 790 15.95 -15.44 4.52
N LYS A 791 16.52 -15.18 5.71
CA LYS A 791 17.65 -15.95 6.26
C LYS A 791 17.37 -17.46 6.36
N GLU A 792 16.10 -17.84 6.50
CA GLU A 792 15.64 -19.24 6.51
C GLU A 792 15.76 -19.98 5.17
N PHE A 793 15.99 -19.28 4.05
CA PHE A 793 16.24 -19.88 2.72
C PHE A 793 17.69 -19.70 2.25
N LYS A 794 18.41 -18.70 2.76
CA LYS A 794 19.83 -18.51 2.48
C LYS A 794 20.62 -19.79 2.81
N TYR A 795 21.41 -20.26 1.84
CA TYR A 795 22.21 -21.49 1.89
C TYR A 795 21.41 -22.80 2.09
N LYS A 796 20.10 -22.82 1.81
CA LYS A 796 19.31 -24.06 1.71
C LYS A 796 19.14 -24.54 0.26
N THR A 797 20.21 -25.06 -0.34
CA THR A 797 20.15 -25.74 -1.64
C THR A 797 19.77 -27.21 -1.52
N LEU A 798 20.34 -27.96 -0.57
CA LEU A 798 20.13 -29.42 -0.47
C LEU A 798 19.49 -29.90 0.84
N GLN A 799 20.08 -29.61 2.00
CA GLN A 799 19.61 -30.10 3.30
C GLN A 799 19.15 -28.95 4.22
N PRO A 800 17.83 -28.73 4.41
CA PRO A 800 17.33 -27.62 5.21
C PRO A 800 17.71 -27.69 6.70
N ASP A 801 17.91 -28.90 7.21
CA ASP A 801 18.11 -29.19 8.64
C ASP A 801 19.56 -29.51 9.00
N SER A 802 20.50 -29.32 8.07
CA SER A 802 21.93 -29.54 8.35
C SER A 802 22.39 -28.69 9.56
N LYS A 803 23.25 -29.30 10.38
CA LYS A 803 23.92 -28.66 11.51
C LYS A 803 24.83 -27.52 11.05
N ASP A 804 25.28 -27.56 9.80
CA ASP A 804 26.26 -26.63 9.22
C ASP A 804 25.60 -25.37 8.63
N ASN A 805 24.26 -25.28 8.62
CA ASN A 805 23.56 -24.06 8.20
C ASN A 805 23.74 -22.97 9.28
N PRO A 806 24.44 -21.85 9.00
CA PRO A 806 24.74 -20.82 10.00
C PRO A 806 23.48 -20.07 10.50
N TYR A 807 22.33 -20.24 9.83
CA TYR A 807 21.05 -19.67 10.23
C TYR A 807 20.15 -20.66 10.99
N ASN A 808 20.59 -21.90 11.29
CA ASN A 808 19.82 -22.89 12.05
C ASN A 808 19.44 -22.38 13.47
N THR A 809 20.32 -21.60 14.10
CA THR A 809 20.04 -20.89 15.38
C THR A 809 18.98 -19.79 15.22
N VAL A 810 19.05 -19.00 14.13
CA VAL A 810 18.07 -17.95 13.80
C VAL A 810 16.70 -18.55 13.48
N LEU A 811 16.68 -19.66 12.73
CA LEU A 811 15.50 -20.49 12.46
C LEU A 811 14.83 -20.95 13.76
N LYS A 812 15.60 -21.55 14.68
CA LYS A 812 15.11 -21.93 16.01
C LYS A 812 14.63 -20.74 16.82
N GLY A 813 15.25 -19.57 16.68
CA GLY A 813 14.75 -18.30 17.24
C GLY A 813 13.42 -17.81 16.66
N TYR A 814 13.09 -18.16 15.41
CA TYR A 814 11.79 -17.85 14.78
C TYR A 814 10.71 -18.90 15.04
N VAL A 815 11.07 -20.13 15.43
CA VAL A 815 10.12 -21.15 15.93
C VAL A 815 9.89 -20.97 17.44
N SER A 816 10.95 -20.66 18.19
CA SER A 816 10.93 -20.48 19.65
C SER A 816 10.56 -19.05 20.10
N ARG A 817 9.69 -18.37 19.33
CA ARG A 817 8.97 -17.17 19.80
C ARG A 817 7.60 -17.48 20.42
N LYS A 818 7.41 -18.71 20.90
CA LYS A 818 6.53 -18.95 22.06
C LYS A 818 6.94 -17.96 23.15
N ARG A 819 6.16 -16.89 23.28
CA ARG A 819 6.31 -15.86 24.30
C ARG A 819 5.81 -16.47 25.60
N ASP A 820 6.62 -17.34 26.20
CA ASP A 820 6.41 -17.82 27.56
C ASP A 820 6.31 -16.58 28.44
N GLU A 821 5.10 -16.32 28.94
CA GLU A 821 4.75 -15.09 29.62
C GLU A 821 5.58 -14.94 30.92
N THR A 822 5.94 -16.06 31.54
CA THR A 822 6.88 -16.16 32.67
C THR A 822 8.29 -15.71 32.26
N ILE A 823 8.82 -16.23 31.15
CA ILE A 823 10.15 -15.86 30.65
C ILE A 823 10.17 -14.42 30.14
N ALA A 824 9.08 -13.93 29.52
CA ALA A 824 8.97 -12.54 29.10
C ALA A 824 8.96 -11.58 30.30
N TYR A 825 8.18 -11.89 31.34
CA TYR A 825 8.11 -11.12 32.59
C TYR A 825 9.43 -11.15 33.38
N MET A 826 10.11 -12.30 33.43
CA MET A 826 11.44 -12.41 34.02
C MET A 826 12.49 -11.66 33.18
N ASN A 827 12.45 -11.75 31.85
CA ASN A 827 13.36 -11.02 30.97
C ASN A 827 13.14 -9.52 31.01
N GLU A 828 11.92 -9.04 31.21
CA GLU A 828 11.64 -7.61 31.42
C GLU A 828 12.28 -7.13 32.73
N ARG A 829 12.06 -7.86 33.84
CA ARG A 829 12.76 -7.60 35.12
C ARG A 829 14.28 -7.69 35.01
N HIS A 830 14.82 -8.67 34.28
CA HIS A 830 16.26 -8.85 34.08
C HIS A 830 16.85 -7.79 33.15
N PHE A 831 16.12 -7.33 32.13
CA PHE A 831 16.52 -6.22 31.27
C PHE A 831 16.57 -4.94 32.09
N THR A 832 15.52 -4.59 32.83
CA THR A 832 15.53 -3.43 33.74
C THR A 832 16.68 -3.50 34.75
N ALA A 833 16.93 -4.66 35.36
CA ALA A 833 18.07 -4.85 36.26
C ALA A 833 19.43 -4.69 35.55
N SER A 834 19.56 -5.16 34.30
CA SER A 834 20.75 -5.02 33.48
C SER A 834 21.00 -3.56 33.08
N THR A 835 19.98 -2.83 32.62
CA THR A 835 20.09 -1.39 32.28
C THR A 835 20.41 -0.55 33.52
N ILE A 836 19.84 -0.87 34.69
CA ILE A 836 20.20 -0.22 35.96
C ILE A 836 21.67 -0.52 36.32
N HIS A 837 22.13 -1.77 36.14
CA HIS A 837 23.52 -2.13 36.45
C HIS A 837 24.53 -1.48 35.49
N GLU A 838 24.24 -1.47 34.19
CA GLU A 838 25.06 -0.83 33.17
C GLU A 838 25.07 0.70 33.33
N GLY A 839 23.91 1.31 33.62
CA GLY A 839 23.80 2.72 33.97
C GLY A 839 24.62 3.09 35.21
N ALA A 840 24.60 2.26 36.25
CA ALA A 840 25.45 2.42 37.41
C ALA A 840 26.95 2.31 37.06
N GLN A 841 27.37 1.29 36.30
CA GLN A 841 28.76 1.18 35.83
C GLN A 841 29.18 2.34 34.91
N LEU A 842 28.27 2.92 34.13
CA LEU A 842 28.55 4.10 33.30
C LEU A 842 28.69 5.37 34.13
N HIS A 843 27.87 5.53 35.19
CA HIS A 843 28.04 6.61 36.16
C HIS A 843 29.37 6.48 36.92
N GLU A 844 29.67 5.29 37.44
CA GLU A 844 30.89 4.97 38.19
C GLU A 844 32.15 5.18 37.34
N ARG A 845 32.11 4.81 36.04
CA ARG A 845 33.17 5.13 35.07
C ARG A 845 33.30 6.62 34.81
N ARG A 846 32.20 7.33 34.53
CA ARG A 846 32.21 8.79 34.31
C ARG A 846 32.74 9.56 35.51
N GLU A 847 32.36 9.16 36.72
CA GLU A 847 32.83 9.77 37.97
C GLU A 847 34.33 9.51 38.22
N ARG A 848 34.82 8.30 37.91
CA ARG A 848 36.26 7.97 37.96
C ARG A 848 37.05 8.78 36.91
N THR A 849 36.49 9.01 35.72
CA THR A 849 37.07 9.87 34.68
C THR A 849 37.05 11.35 35.07
N SER A 850 35.96 11.86 35.65
CA SER A 850 35.85 13.25 36.10
C SER A 850 36.88 13.55 37.18
N ARG A 851 36.98 12.69 38.21
CA ARG A 851 38.03 12.82 39.25
C ARG A 851 39.45 12.78 38.67
N LEU A 852 39.72 11.94 37.67
CA LEU A 852 41.01 11.92 36.97
C LEU A 852 41.31 13.22 36.22
N LEU A 853 40.31 13.83 35.57
CA LEU A 853 40.45 15.12 34.87
C LEU A 853 40.57 16.30 35.85
N GLU A 854 39.94 16.22 37.02
CA GLU A 854 39.97 17.19 38.11
C GLU A 854 41.21 17.04 39.03
N GLY A 855 42.08 16.05 38.78
CA GLY A 855 43.25 15.75 39.60
C GLY A 855 42.94 15.20 41.00
N LEU A 856 41.69 14.78 41.25
CA LEU A 856 41.23 14.26 42.52
C LEU A 856 41.64 12.78 42.70
N PRO A 857 41.99 12.34 43.93
CA PRO A 857 42.36 10.95 44.19
C PRO A 857 41.20 10.00 43.88
N GLN A 858 41.51 8.83 43.31
CA GLN A 858 40.50 7.81 43.07
C GLN A 858 39.90 7.32 44.39
N THR A 859 38.57 7.07 44.38
CA THR A 859 37.87 6.41 45.47
C THR A 859 38.45 5.01 45.70
N ALA A 860 38.78 4.69 46.95
CA ALA A 860 39.23 3.36 47.32
C ALA A 860 38.14 2.31 47.03
N ASP A 861 38.45 1.28 46.24
CA ASP A 861 37.48 0.24 45.90
C ASP A 861 36.97 -0.44 47.19
N SER A 862 35.65 -0.47 47.39
CA SER A 862 35.02 -0.91 48.63
C SER A 862 35.17 -2.43 48.84
N LYS A 863 36.22 -2.85 49.56
CA LYS A 863 36.48 -4.26 49.87
C LYS A 863 35.41 -4.85 50.79
N ASN A 864 34.74 -5.91 50.30
CA ASN A 864 33.83 -6.82 51.02
C ASN A 864 32.53 -6.16 51.56
N THR A 865 31.33 -6.74 51.41
CA THR A 865 30.93 -8.15 51.27
C THR A 865 29.70 -8.34 50.36
N ASN A 866 29.28 -9.59 50.12
CA ASN A 866 27.93 -9.97 49.69
C ASN A 866 27.39 -9.44 48.34
N ARG A 867 28.13 -9.64 47.25
CA ARG A 867 27.50 -9.88 45.92
C ARG A 867 27.67 -11.34 45.52
N ARG A 868 26.59 -12.13 45.67
CA ARG A 868 26.51 -13.50 45.13
C ARG A 868 26.54 -13.44 43.60
N THR A 869 27.68 -13.76 43.00
CA THR A 869 27.71 -14.16 41.58
C THR A 869 27.00 -15.50 41.43
N PRO A 870 26.02 -15.65 40.52
CA PRO A 870 25.59 -16.96 40.06
C PRO A 870 26.75 -17.58 39.27
N ARG A 871 27.55 -18.44 39.91
CA ARG A 871 28.50 -19.29 39.18
C ARG A 871 27.68 -20.33 38.40
N ARG A 872 27.73 -20.20 37.07
CA ARG A 872 26.86 -20.85 36.06
C ARG A 872 25.48 -20.19 35.92
N ASP A 873 25.13 -19.92 34.66
CA ASP A 873 23.77 -19.60 34.23
C ASP A 873 22.92 -20.90 34.20
N PRO A 874 21.81 -21.00 34.97
CA PRO A 874 20.92 -22.15 34.96
C PRO A 874 20.28 -22.45 33.59
N PHE A 875 20.18 -21.45 32.70
CA PHE A 875 19.51 -21.60 31.39
C PHE A 875 20.47 -21.94 30.24
N SER A 876 21.74 -22.20 30.55
CA SER A 876 22.67 -22.93 29.69
C SER A 876 22.35 -24.44 29.57
N ILE A 877 21.32 -24.92 30.27
CA ILE A 877 20.86 -26.32 30.26
C ILE A 877 19.90 -26.56 29.09
N ILE A 878 20.37 -27.30 28.08
CA ILE A 878 19.51 -27.91 27.06
C ILE A 878 18.64 -28.99 27.74
N PRO A 879 17.32 -29.07 27.48
CA PRO A 879 16.45 -30.07 28.09
C PRO A 879 16.93 -31.51 27.81
N PRO A 880 17.07 -32.37 28.85
CA PRO A 880 17.64 -33.72 28.72
C PRO A 880 16.62 -34.71 28.15
N ALA A 881 16.28 -34.56 26.88
CA ALA A 881 15.27 -35.37 26.19
C ALA A 881 15.62 -35.70 24.72
N TYR A 882 16.90 -36.00 24.42
CA TYR A 882 17.33 -36.64 23.16
C TYR A 882 18.68 -37.39 23.30
N PHE A 883 18.82 -38.23 24.33
CA PHE A 883 19.97 -39.13 24.50
C PHE A 883 19.54 -40.59 24.63
N HIS A 884 19.14 -41.19 23.51
CA HIS A 884 19.17 -42.63 23.29
C HIS A 884 19.47 -42.92 21.82
N LEU A 885 20.10 -44.08 21.55
CA LEU A 885 20.61 -44.53 20.26
C LEU A 885 21.84 -43.77 19.75
N ALA A 886 22.95 -43.94 20.47
CA ALA A 886 24.27 -43.99 19.88
C ALA A 886 24.79 -45.44 20.02
N ASN A 887 24.91 -46.13 18.88
CA ASN A 887 25.72 -47.32 18.60
C ASN A 887 25.73 -47.50 17.09
#